data_AF-A0A9D3NRJ1-F1
#
_entry.id   AF-A0A9D3NRJ1-F1
#
_cell.length_a   1.000
_cell.length_b   1.000
_cell.length_c   1.000
_cell.angle_alpha   90.00
_cell.angle_beta   90.00
_cell.angle_gamma   90.00
#
_symmetry.space_group_name_H-M   'P 1'
#
loop_
_entity.id
_entity.type
_entity.pdbx_description
1 polymer ?
#
loop_
_entity_poly.entity_id
_entity_poly.type
_entity_poly.pdbx_seq_one_letter_code
_entity_poly.pdbx_strand_id
1 'polypeptide(L)'
;LNRDNIYAHALYKTLANVNSPLTVGLYSSCHSRIKMILRSIEGHMNDEVKIKEQKSNRCGSSIGNLISLIFRLLFYRPVWTMKKKDRDECNRYVFVRFSAWHFAGSDMLWAGLVMQLCQTLQESFGKLQLSLFRVAQYDEEKDSRKKKIEDSLEVWRSKKFCCCPLWAIFLITLMVCLFILVPVIIFSLPEIKPPGNDKNDTEHYVIGGFTIAALGVPAIGAMRFVFLLMKHLIFSQDVNVRNALDNKKISEQLGLMHEVRKEMRLLSCFVHFMEVFERQKIKVVLEITNLDRCTPAKIVGVLDAINILLSDEESPFISLVAIDPEVLTQKIDQAKDCFSKKDTAYGFLDRIITLPFTVPPLCMVSKCKVFKKTLSDQSERPQRDEVQNLRSIKTSVSLEDVSLIESSLIGEDQATTLRSSKTTSNKFIENKVERLIQDAFQSIYLYDQSKLHLYISENTVSMRRVTNSIRVCMMVLNTLNDEVVEIPSPERVAAWVVLVDRWPCRLSWILQCMEDEHQTQQTNQTTVKRDYRTLWAVFSEHRIELHVIREEVGKFLERDDDPELFEMFLKRDYIFTVPEANKLKEYTVNLDYSIKNELARIRQISTLKAIGKHKFNSLPPNTVFNMSVEDVCNE
;
A
#
# COMPACT_ATOMS: atom_id res chain seq x y z
N LEU A 1 9.05 12.61 -24.72
CA LEU A 1 8.80 12.56 -23.25
C LEU A 1 8.17 11.22 -22.90
N ASN A 2 8.32 10.73 -21.67
CA ASN A 2 7.47 9.65 -21.17
C ASN A 2 6.05 10.19 -20.87
N ARG A 3 5.00 9.43 -21.23
CA ARG A 3 3.60 9.88 -21.03
C ARG A 3 3.28 10.11 -19.56
N ASP A 4 3.81 9.27 -18.67
CA ASP A 4 3.51 9.34 -17.23
C ASP A 4 4.01 10.64 -16.59
N ASN A 5 5.13 11.20 -17.06
CA ASN A 5 5.64 12.49 -16.60
C ASN A 5 4.72 13.66 -17.01
N ILE A 6 3.99 13.53 -18.12
CA ILE A 6 3.02 14.56 -18.55
C ILE A 6 1.80 14.52 -17.61
N TYR A 7 1.29 13.33 -17.28
CA TYR A 7 0.22 13.15 -16.30
C TYR A 7 0.64 13.63 -14.90
N ALA A 8 1.84 13.27 -14.45
CA ALA A 8 2.39 13.75 -13.18
C ALA A 8 2.52 15.27 -13.14
N HIS A 9 3.06 15.90 -14.19
CA HIS A 9 3.19 17.36 -14.27
C HIS A 9 1.83 18.08 -14.31
N ALA A 10 0.86 17.56 -15.08
CA ALA A 10 -0.48 18.13 -15.16
C ALA A 10 -1.21 18.08 -13.80
N LEU A 11 -1.14 16.95 -13.10
CA LEU A 11 -1.74 16.83 -11.77
C LEU A 11 -1.00 17.71 -10.74
N TYR A 12 0.33 17.69 -10.72
CA TYR A 12 1.15 18.59 -9.89
C TYR A 12 0.76 20.06 -10.06
N LYS A 13 0.68 20.55 -11.31
CA LYS A 13 0.31 21.95 -11.61
C LYS A 13 -1.12 22.28 -11.17
N THR A 14 -2.02 21.31 -11.20
CA THR A 14 -3.38 21.43 -10.66
C THR A 14 -3.35 21.53 -9.13
N LEU A 15 -2.62 20.64 -8.45
CA LEU A 15 -2.45 20.64 -6.99
C LEU A 15 -1.76 21.90 -6.46
N ALA A 16 -0.87 22.52 -7.24
CA ALA A 16 -0.25 23.81 -6.90
C ALA A 16 -1.28 24.95 -6.87
N ASN A 17 -2.14 25.02 -7.90
CA ASN A 17 -3.11 26.11 -8.10
C ASN A 17 -4.41 25.97 -7.30
N VAL A 18 -4.91 24.75 -7.09
CA VAL A 18 -6.17 24.50 -6.38
C VAL A 18 -6.00 24.77 -4.88
N ASN A 19 -7.07 25.26 -4.23
CA ASN A 19 -7.10 25.43 -2.77
C ASN A 19 -7.44 24.09 -2.09
N SER A 20 -6.75 23.79 -0.99
CA SER A 20 -7.19 22.77 -0.02
C SER A 20 -8.52 23.21 0.64
N PRO A 21 -9.38 22.29 1.11
CA PRO A 21 -9.26 20.82 1.06
C PRO A 21 -9.50 20.22 -0.35
N LEU A 22 -8.87 19.07 -0.65
CA LEU A 22 -9.06 18.33 -1.91
C LEU A 22 -8.78 16.82 -1.77
N THR A 23 -9.67 15.95 -2.30
CA THR A 23 -9.36 14.54 -2.58
C THR A 23 -9.06 14.33 -4.07
N VAL A 24 -7.99 13.60 -4.39
CA VAL A 24 -7.73 13.07 -5.73
C VAL A 24 -7.74 11.54 -5.70
N GLY A 25 -8.62 10.92 -6.47
CA GLY A 25 -8.64 9.47 -6.69
C GLY A 25 -7.71 9.10 -7.82
N LEU A 26 -6.61 8.41 -7.53
CA LEU A 26 -5.61 7.99 -8.51
C LEU A 26 -5.91 6.56 -8.98
N TYR A 27 -6.52 6.45 -10.16
CA TYR A 27 -6.92 5.16 -10.74
C TYR A 27 -5.98 4.73 -11.87
N SER A 28 -5.52 3.48 -11.84
CA SER A 28 -4.63 2.90 -12.85
C SER A 28 -4.51 1.39 -12.68
N SER A 29 -4.75 0.64 -13.77
CA SER A 29 -4.50 -0.80 -13.96
C SER A 29 -3.15 -1.30 -13.41
N CYS A 30 -2.14 -0.43 -13.44
CA CYS A 30 -0.78 -0.74 -13.03
C CYS A 30 -0.40 0.02 -11.74
N HIS A 31 -0.38 -0.68 -10.61
CA HIS A 31 -0.07 -0.08 -9.30
C HIS A 31 1.37 0.47 -9.18
N SER A 32 2.36 -0.16 -9.83
CA SER A 32 3.74 0.35 -9.85
C SER A 32 3.85 1.70 -10.57
N ARG A 33 2.97 1.95 -11.54
CA ARG A 33 2.87 3.21 -12.29
C ARG A 33 2.34 4.34 -11.42
N ILE A 34 1.33 4.09 -10.58
CA ILE A 34 0.86 5.07 -9.58
C ILE A 34 2.03 5.48 -8.66
N LYS A 35 2.80 4.50 -8.16
CA LYS A 35 4.00 4.75 -7.34
C LYS A 35 5.09 5.55 -8.07
N MET A 36 5.22 5.43 -9.40
CA MET A 36 6.12 6.29 -10.18
C MET A 36 5.55 7.70 -10.41
N ILE A 37 4.24 7.84 -10.62
CA ILE A 37 3.56 9.13 -10.78
C ILE A 37 3.60 9.94 -9.48
N LEU A 38 3.30 9.33 -8.33
CA LEU A 38 3.41 9.96 -7.00
C LEU A 38 4.83 10.50 -6.74
N ARG A 39 5.86 9.66 -6.91
CA ARG A 39 7.27 10.09 -6.78
C ARG A 39 7.66 11.20 -7.76
N SER A 40 7.05 11.24 -8.95
CA SER A 40 7.29 12.31 -9.93
C SER A 40 6.58 13.61 -9.55
N ILE A 41 5.40 13.55 -8.93
CA ILE A 41 4.68 14.71 -8.37
C ILE A 41 5.47 15.29 -7.20
N GLU A 42 5.90 14.44 -6.26
CA GLU A 42 6.75 14.79 -5.13
C GLU A 42 8.06 15.46 -5.59
N GLY A 43 8.73 14.89 -6.60
CA GLY A 43 9.90 15.50 -7.24
C GLY A 43 9.61 16.90 -7.80
N HIS A 44 8.58 17.03 -8.65
CA HIS A 44 8.22 18.32 -9.25
C HIS A 44 7.80 19.38 -8.22
N MET A 45 7.10 19.02 -7.15
CA MET A 45 6.75 19.92 -6.05
C MET A 45 7.99 20.38 -5.28
N ASN A 46 8.88 19.44 -4.90
CA ASN A 46 10.11 19.78 -4.18
C ASN A 46 11.08 20.61 -5.03
N ASP A 47 11.11 20.40 -6.34
CA ASP A 47 11.94 21.22 -7.25
C ASP A 47 11.33 22.61 -7.48
N GLU A 48 9.99 22.76 -7.51
CA GLU A 48 9.35 24.09 -7.52
C GLU A 48 9.71 24.90 -6.26
N VAL A 49 9.66 24.26 -5.08
CA VAL A 49 10.05 24.87 -3.80
C VAL A 49 11.49 25.36 -3.87
N LYS A 50 12.45 24.51 -4.26
CA LYS A 50 13.86 24.92 -4.42
C LYS A 50 14.05 26.09 -5.39
N ILE A 51 13.32 26.10 -6.52
CA ILE A 51 13.40 27.19 -7.52
C ILE A 51 12.83 28.50 -6.96
N LYS A 52 11.81 28.44 -6.08
CA LYS A 52 11.27 29.63 -5.40
C LYS A 52 12.19 30.09 -4.25
N GLU A 53 12.76 29.16 -3.48
CA GLU A 53 13.74 29.44 -2.43
C GLU A 53 15.02 30.07 -2.99
N GLN A 54 15.56 29.58 -4.11
CA GLN A 54 16.72 30.20 -4.78
C GLN A 54 16.46 31.63 -5.29
N LYS A 55 15.20 32.00 -5.54
CA LYS A 55 14.79 33.38 -5.90
C LYS A 55 14.48 34.26 -4.69
N SER A 56 14.27 33.65 -3.52
CA SER A 56 13.86 34.30 -2.28
C SER A 56 14.97 34.15 -1.24
N ASN A 57 15.81 35.17 -1.06
CA ASN A 57 16.85 35.22 -0.02
C ASN A 57 16.28 35.14 1.41
N ARG A 58 15.84 33.94 1.83
CA ARG A 58 15.25 33.65 3.14
C ARG A 58 15.92 32.45 3.79
N CYS A 59 16.91 32.78 4.61
CA CYS A 59 17.12 32.20 5.94
C CYS A 59 17.14 30.67 6.05
N GLY A 60 18.35 30.09 5.95
CA GLY A 60 18.62 28.79 6.56
C GLY A 60 18.38 28.82 8.08
N SER A 61 18.24 27.63 8.70
CA SER A 61 17.84 27.45 10.09
C SER A 61 18.81 28.07 11.12
N SER A 62 18.61 29.35 11.44
CA SER A 62 19.27 30.03 12.56
C SER A 62 18.59 29.68 13.89
N ILE A 63 19.39 29.48 14.95
CA ILE A 63 18.93 29.22 16.32
C ILE A 63 18.00 30.35 16.82
N GLY A 64 18.22 31.60 16.36
CA GLY A 64 17.34 32.73 16.67
C GLY A 64 15.91 32.58 16.16
N ASN A 65 15.70 31.86 15.04
CA ASN A 65 14.36 31.58 14.52
C ASN A 65 13.62 30.58 15.42
N LEU A 66 14.32 29.55 15.95
CA LEU A 66 13.73 28.58 16.86
C LEU A 66 13.32 29.24 18.19
N ILE A 67 14.16 30.12 18.75
CA ILE A 67 13.83 30.88 19.96
C ILE A 67 12.64 31.82 19.70
N SER A 68 12.64 32.53 18.56
CA SER A 68 11.52 33.39 18.12
C SER A 68 10.21 32.62 17.95
N LEU A 69 10.27 31.38 17.44
CA LEU A 69 9.13 30.48 17.28
C LEU A 69 8.57 30.05 18.64
N ILE A 70 9.41 29.50 19.51
CA ILE A 70 9.03 29.09 20.89
C ILE A 70 8.40 30.27 21.64
N PHE A 71 9.01 31.45 21.53
CA PHE A 71 8.54 32.69 22.14
C PHE A 71 7.16 33.14 21.61
N ARG A 72 6.95 33.16 20.29
CA ARG A 72 5.64 33.48 19.71
C ARG A 72 4.58 32.46 20.10
N LEU A 73 4.94 31.18 20.11
CA LEU A 73 4.07 30.07 20.43
C LEU A 73 3.64 30.10 21.92
N LEU A 74 4.52 30.55 22.83
CA LEU A 74 4.15 30.84 24.21
C LEU A 74 3.22 32.07 24.34
N PHE A 75 3.57 33.22 23.75
CA PHE A 75 2.96 34.50 24.15
C PHE A 75 1.94 35.12 23.17
N TYR A 76 1.84 34.65 21.93
CA TYR A 76 1.01 35.26 20.88
C TYR A 76 0.05 34.24 20.27
N ARG A 77 -1.15 34.68 19.86
CA ARG A 77 -2.05 33.92 18.96
C ARG A 77 -1.99 34.53 17.55
N PRO A 78 -1.95 33.73 16.48
CA PRO A 78 -2.04 34.23 15.11
C PRO A 78 -3.43 34.79 14.83
N VAL A 79 -3.53 35.78 13.94
CA VAL A 79 -4.81 36.42 13.56
C VAL A 79 -5.11 36.15 12.09
N TRP A 80 -6.34 35.72 11.82
CA TRP A 80 -6.83 35.45 10.47
C TRP A 80 -6.94 36.75 9.66
N THR A 81 -6.20 36.87 8.56
CA THR A 81 -6.16 38.09 7.73
C THR A 81 -6.32 37.74 6.25
N MET A 82 -7.52 37.96 5.69
CA MET A 82 -7.89 37.53 4.34
C MET A 82 -6.98 38.10 3.23
N LYS A 83 -6.39 39.29 3.44
CA LYS A 83 -5.49 40.00 2.49
C LYS A 83 -4.15 39.28 2.20
N LYS A 84 -3.92 38.09 2.77
CA LYS A 84 -2.75 37.24 2.51
C LYS A 84 -2.96 36.23 1.37
N LYS A 85 -4.21 35.98 0.97
CA LYS A 85 -4.59 34.92 0.00
C LYS A 85 -3.93 35.08 -1.39
N ASP A 86 -3.62 36.32 -1.78
CA ASP A 86 -3.04 36.68 -3.09
C ASP A 86 -1.54 37.05 -3.03
N ARG A 87 -0.85 36.87 -1.89
CA ARG A 87 0.50 37.44 -1.67
C ARG A 87 1.65 36.48 -1.40
N ASP A 88 1.39 35.22 -1.07
CA ASP A 88 2.43 34.22 -0.82
C ASP A 88 2.40 33.13 -1.93
N GLU A 89 3.03 33.39 -3.09
CA GLU A 89 3.16 32.41 -4.21
C GLU A 89 3.99 31.15 -3.85
N CYS A 90 4.62 31.15 -2.67
CA CYS A 90 5.44 30.06 -2.17
C CYS A 90 4.59 29.10 -1.31
N ASN A 91 4.07 28.05 -1.94
CA ASN A 91 3.53 26.88 -1.24
C ASN A 91 4.69 26.04 -0.69
N ARG A 92 4.66 25.67 0.59
CA ARG A 92 5.50 24.60 1.16
C ARG A 92 4.68 23.32 1.22
N TYR A 93 5.20 22.23 0.66
CA TYR A 93 4.52 20.92 0.66
C TYR A 93 5.09 20.02 1.77
N VAL A 94 4.23 19.28 2.47
CA VAL A 94 4.62 18.26 3.45
C VAL A 94 3.98 16.92 3.07
N PHE A 95 4.79 15.93 2.72
CA PHE A 95 4.32 14.63 2.22
C PHE A 95 4.14 13.62 3.36
N VAL A 96 2.95 13.03 3.45
CA VAL A 96 2.55 12.08 4.48
C VAL A 96 2.23 10.75 3.82
N ARG A 97 3.22 9.85 3.77
CA ARG A 97 3.06 8.54 3.11
C ARG A 97 2.37 7.54 4.03
N PHE A 98 1.12 7.20 3.73
CA PHE A 98 0.36 6.16 4.40
C PHE A 98 0.13 4.95 3.48
N SER A 99 0.39 3.77 4.01
CA SER A 99 0.15 2.49 3.33
C SER A 99 -0.68 1.62 4.26
N ALA A 100 -1.95 1.42 3.91
CA ALA A 100 -2.92 0.72 4.74
C ALA A 100 -2.50 -0.71 5.07
N TRP A 101 -1.69 -1.33 4.20
CA TRP A 101 -1.05 -2.63 4.44
C TRP A 101 -0.29 -2.72 5.77
N HIS A 102 0.46 -1.68 6.18
CA HIS A 102 1.23 -1.72 7.43
C HIS A 102 0.36 -1.81 8.69
N PHE A 103 -0.91 -1.39 8.57
CA PHE A 103 -1.88 -1.37 9.65
C PHE A 103 -3.01 -2.39 9.44
N ALA A 104 -2.97 -3.23 8.39
CA ALA A 104 -4.05 -4.16 8.06
C ALA A 104 -4.42 -5.12 9.23
N GLY A 105 -3.42 -5.47 10.05
CA GLY A 105 -3.57 -6.26 11.27
C GLY A 105 -4.06 -5.51 12.51
N SER A 106 -4.09 -4.17 12.54
CA SER A 106 -4.70 -3.41 13.65
C SER A 106 -6.20 -3.21 13.40
N ASP A 107 -7.00 -3.19 14.46
CA ASP A 107 -8.47 -3.07 14.34
C ASP A 107 -8.89 -1.71 13.74
N MET A 108 -8.13 -0.65 14.04
CA MET A 108 -8.39 0.70 13.54
C MET A 108 -7.25 1.21 12.66
N LEU A 109 -7.43 1.11 11.33
CA LEU A 109 -6.54 1.72 10.33
C LEU A 109 -6.40 3.25 10.53
N TRP A 110 -7.45 3.91 11.04
CA TRP A 110 -7.45 5.36 11.28
C TRP A 110 -6.43 5.85 12.28
N ALA A 111 -6.23 5.09 13.37
CA ALA A 111 -5.19 5.40 14.33
C ALA A 111 -3.82 5.39 13.62
N GLY A 112 -3.62 4.47 12.67
CA GLY A 112 -2.44 4.44 11.80
C GLY A 112 -2.26 5.73 10.98
N LEU A 113 -3.32 6.25 10.33
CA LEU A 113 -3.20 7.49 9.56
C LEU A 113 -2.92 8.70 10.46
N VAL A 114 -3.62 8.84 11.59
CA VAL A 114 -3.43 9.96 12.52
C VAL A 114 -2.03 9.89 13.16
N MET A 115 -1.53 8.70 13.51
CA MET A 115 -0.14 8.52 13.97
C MET A 115 0.87 8.92 12.88
N GLN A 116 0.67 8.49 11.63
CA GLN A 116 1.57 8.84 10.52
C GLN A 116 1.57 10.35 10.24
N LEU A 117 0.42 11.01 10.36
CA LEU A 117 0.27 12.46 10.22
C LEU A 117 0.94 13.21 11.39
N CYS A 118 0.74 12.77 12.63
CA CYS A 118 1.47 13.30 13.79
C CYS A 118 2.98 13.16 13.64
N GLN A 119 3.47 11.97 13.27
CA GLN A 119 4.90 11.69 13.13
C GLN A 119 5.55 12.55 12.03
N THR A 120 4.93 12.62 10.85
CA THR A 120 5.49 13.41 9.74
C THR A 120 5.49 14.92 10.02
N LEU A 121 4.46 15.45 10.71
CA LEU A 121 4.46 16.84 11.21
C LEU A 121 5.51 17.06 12.32
N GLN A 122 5.76 16.07 13.18
CA GLN A 122 6.84 16.10 14.16
C GLN A 122 8.23 16.08 13.52
N GLU A 123 8.41 15.38 12.39
CA GLU A 123 9.67 15.32 11.66
C GLU A 123 9.92 16.60 10.83
N SER A 124 8.86 17.21 10.26
CA SER A 124 8.99 18.40 9.40
C SER A 124 9.02 19.75 10.14
N PHE A 125 8.51 19.82 11.38
CA PHE A 125 8.52 21.03 12.22
C PHE A 125 9.22 20.84 13.58
N GLY A 126 9.38 19.60 14.06
CA GLY A 126 10.09 19.28 15.30
C GLY A 126 9.17 18.95 16.49
N LYS A 127 9.43 17.82 17.14
CA LYS A 127 8.65 17.26 18.27
C LYS A 127 8.29 18.29 19.35
N LEU A 128 9.24 19.13 19.76
CA LEU A 128 9.06 20.14 20.80
C LEU A 128 8.03 21.19 20.40
N GLN A 129 7.97 21.61 19.13
CA GLN A 129 7.06 22.67 18.69
C GLN A 129 5.59 22.22 18.75
N LEU A 130 5.29 21.01 18.25
CA LEU A 130 3.95 20.43 18.32
C LEU A 130 3.51 20.15 19.76
N SER A 131 4.43 19.64 20.59
CA SER A 131 4.20 19.40 22.02
C SER A 131 3.90 20.71 22.78
N LEU A 132 4.70 21.75 22.52
CA LEU A 132 4.48 23.08 23.09
C LEU A 132 3.18 23.72 22.60
N PHE A 133 2.79 23.51 21.33
CA PHE A 133 1.53 24.04 20.78
C PHE A 133 0.32 23.44 21.49
N ARG A 134 0.33 22.11 21.69
CA ARG A 134 -0.70 21.38 22.45
C ARG A 134 -0.86 21.88 23.87
N VAL A 135 0.21 22.29 24.54
CA VAL A 135 0.19 22.78 25.93
C VAL A 135 -0.12 24.28 26.04
N ALA A 136 0.34 25.11 25.08
CA ALA A 136 0.32 26.57 25.21
C ALA A 136 -0.74 27.29 24.34
N GLN A 137 -1.27 26.65 23.30
CA GLN A 137 -2.17 27.29 22.32
C GLN A 137 -3.56 26.65 22.30
N TYR A 138 -3.63 25.31 22.30
CA TYR A 138 -4.86 24.56 22.09
C TYR A 138 -5.81 24.65 23.30
N ASP A 139 -7.07 25.03 23.04
CA ASP A 139 -8.01 25.52 24.07
C ASP A 139 -9.45 25.26 23.59
N GLU A 140 -9.96 24.08 23.96
CA GLU A 140 -11.10 23.38 23.32
C GLU A 140 -12.41 24.20 23.31
N GLU A 141 -12.63 25.04 24.33
CA GLU A 141 -13.82 25.87 24.50
C GLU A 141 -13.80 27.20 23.73
N LYS A 142 -12.66 27.54 23.09
CA LYS A 142 -12.51 28.83 22.38
C LYS A 142 -12.60 28.68 20.87
N ASP A 143 -11.99 27.64 20.30
CA ASP A 143 -12.02 27.40 18.84
C ASP A 143 -13.34 26.77 18.36
N SER A 144 -14.18 26.27 19.27
CA SER A 144 -15.56 25.81 18.96
C SER A 144 -16.53 26.93 18.63
N ARG A 145 -16.21 28.19 18.98
CA ARG A 145 -16.94 29.38 18.51
C ARG A 145 -16.39 29.79 17.15
N LYS A 146 -17.27 29.86 16.13
CA LYS A 146 -16.93 30.28 14.76
C LYS A 146 -15.92 31.44 14.76
N LYS A 147 -14.81 31.28 14.02
CA LYS A 147 -13.76 32.29 13.85
C LYS A 147 -14.40 33.65 13.53
N LYS A 148 -14.32 34.61 14.46
CA LYS A 148 -14.72 35.99 14.17
C LYS A 148 -13.69 36.58 13.21
N ILE A 149 -14.11 36.81 11.97
CA ILE A 149 -13.34 37.58 11.00
C ILE A 149 -13.36 39.03 11.50
N GLU A 150 -12.21 39.53 11.93
CA GLU A 150 -12.01 40.93 12.35
C GLU A 150 -10.92 41.53 11.45
N ASP A 151 -11.22 42.65 10.79
CA ASP A 151 -10.32 43.36 9.87
C ASP A 151 -9.18 44.13 10.57
N SER A 152 -8.56 43.52 11.59
CA SER A 152 -7.38 44.04 12.26
C SER A 152 -6.11 43.79 11.43
N LEU A 153 -5.33 44.85 11.16
CA LEU A 153 -4.06 44.78 10.44
C LEU A 153 -2.95 44.00 11.18
N GLU A 154 -3.13 43.72 12.48
CA GLU A 154 -2.15 43.01 13.30
C GLU A 154 -2.22 41.49 13.09
N VAL A 155 -1.17 40.91 12.50
CA VAL A 155 -1.03 39.47 12.22
C VAL A 155 -0.92 38.61 13.49
N TRP A 156 -0.54 39.20 14.63
CA TRP A 156 -0.30 38.53 15.90
C TRP A 156 -0.90 39.31 17.07
N ARG A 157 -1.82 38.71 17.83
CA ARG A 157 -2.30 39.28 19.09
C ARG A 157 -1.56 38.65 20.25
N SER A 158 -1.05 39.47 21.17
CA SER A 158 -0.51 38.97 22.43
C SER A 158 -1.63 38.37 23.30
N LYS A 159 -1.35 37.23 23.94
CA LYS A 159 -2.24 36.65 24.95
C LYS A 159 -2.24 37.60 26.16
N LYS A 160 -3.40 38.10 26.57
CA LYS A 160 -3.55 39.03 27.71
C LYS A 160 -4.06 38.30 28.94
N PHE A 161 -3.65 38.74 30.13
CA PHE A 161 -4.16 38.28 31.42
C PHE A 161 -4.41 39.48 32.35
N CYS A 162 -5.60 39.52 32.96
CA CYS A 162 -6.19 40.68 33.64
C CYS A 162 -6.28 41.93 32.74
N CYS A 163 -5.17 42.63 32.48
CA CYS A 163 -5.05 43.67 31.44
C CYS A 163 -3.75 43.58 30.60
N CYS A 164 -2.70 42.95 31.13
CA CYS A 164 -1.34 43.00 30.55
C CYS A 164 -1.07 41.83 29.59
N PRO A 165 -0.18 41.98 28.59
CA PRO A 165 0.27 40.84 27.79
C PRO A 165 1.12 39.88 28.61
N LEU A 166 0.92 38.56 28.46
CA LEU A 166 1.61 37.52 29.22
C LEU A 166 3.14 37.60 29.11
N TRP A 167 3.67 38.09 28.00
CA TRP A 167 5.11 38.32 27.85
C TRP A 167 5.65 39.38 28.83
N ALA A 168 4.93 40.48 29.06
CA ALA A 168 5.35 41.49 30.02
C ALA A 168 5.33 40.94 31.45
N ILE A 169 4.32 40.12 31.79
CA ILE A 169 4.26 39.43 33.09
C ILE A 169 5.47 38.48 33.23
N PHE A 170 5.78 37.70 32.19
CA PHE A 170 6.95 36.81 32.18
C PHE A 170 8.28 37.58 32.35
N LEU A 171 8.46 38.69 31.63
CA LEU A 171 9.64 39.55 31.81
C LEU A 171 9.73 40.14 33.21
N ILE A 172 8.62 40.62 33.78
CA ILE A 172 8.60 41.14 35.16
C ILE A 172 9.00 40.03 36.13
N THR A 173 8.48 38.80 35.99
CA THR A 173 8.89 37.67 36.85
C THR A 173 10.37 37.29 36.64
N LEU A 174 10.89 37.34 35.40
CA LEU A 174 12.30 37.06 35.13
C LEU A 174 13.22 38.12 35.75
N MET A 175 12.86 39.41 35.62
CA MET A 175 13.59 40.52 36.21
C MET A 175 13.58 40.45 37.74
N VAL A 176 12.43 40.16 38.37
CA VAL A 176 12.34 39.96 39.83
C VAL A 176 13.18 38.77 40.28
N CYS A 177 13.12 37.63 39.58
CA CYS A 177 13.97 36.48 39.87
C CYS A 177 15.47 36.82 39.76
N LEU A 178 15.91 37.53 38.71
CA LEU A 178 17.30 37.97 38.57
C LEU A 178 17.71 38.96 39.67
N PHE A 179 16.85 39.92 40.01
CA PHE A 179 17.13 40.94 41.02
C PHE A 179 17.18 40.38 42.46
N ILE A 180 16.56 39.22 42.72
CA ILE A 180 16.70 38.50 43.99
C ILE A 180 17.89 37.53 43.94
N LEU A 181 18.08 36.80 42.82
CA LEU A 181 19.10 35.77 42.69
C LEU A 181 20.53 36.36 42.66
N VAL A 182 20.75 37.50 41.99
CA VAL A 182 22.08 38.11 41.86
C VAL A 182 22.63 38.57 43.23
N PRO A 183 21.90 39.32 44.07
CA PRO A 183 22.35 39.62 45.43
C PRO A 183 22.59 38.37 46.27
N VAL A 184 21.72 37.36 46.19
CA VAL A 184 21.91 36.10 46.95
C VAL A 184 23.22 35.40 46.54
N ILE A 185 23.54 35.33 45.24
CA ILE A 185 24.80 34.74 44.76
C ILE A 185 26.02 35.57 45.22
N ILE A 186 25.93 36.91 45.17
CA ILE A 186 27.03 37.80 45.62
C ILE A 186 27.29 37.66 47.13
N PHE A 187 26.23 37.64 47.96
CA PHE A 187 26.36 37.41 49.41
C PHE A 187 26.69 35.96 49.79
N SER A 188 26.58 34.98 48.86
CA SER A 188 26.91 33.56 49.10
C SER A 188 28.37 33.19 48.77
N LEU A 189 29.21 34.16 48.40
CA LEU A 189 30.66 33.99 48.23
C LEU A 189 31.40 34.61 49.42
N PRO A 190 31.81 33.83 50.44
CA PRO A 190 32.47 34.38 51.62
C PRO A 190 33.92 34.73 51.29
N GLU A 191 34.31 35.99 51.48
CA GLU A 191 35.73 36.35 51.48
C GLU A 191 36.43 35.71 52.70
N ILE A 192 37.45 34.89 52.44
CA ILE A 192 38.18 34.18 53.49
C ILE A 192 39.12 35.16 54.22
N LYS A 193 38.75 35.57 55.44
CA LYS A 193 39.65 36.20 56.43
C LYS A 193 39.12 36.04 57.88
N PRO A 194 39.95 36.30 58.92
CA PRO A 194 40.09 35.40 60.06
C PRO A 194 39.16 35.71 61.27
N PRO A 195 39.03 34.77 62.24
CA PRO A 195 38.07 34.87 63.33
C PRO A 195 38.42 35.95 64.37
N GLY A 196 37.42 36.73 64.81
CA GLY A 196 37.60 37.92 65.63
C GLY A 196 36.41 38.34 66.52
N ASN A 197 35.72 37.36 67.13
CA ASN A 197 34.81 37.46 68.30
C ASN A 197 33.59 38.43 68.33
N ASP A 198 32.54 37.97 69.02
CA ASP A 198 31.43 38.72 69.65
C ASP A 198 30.30 39.41 68.83
N LYS A 199 29.15 38.71 68.83
CA LYS A 199 27.80 39.18 69.21
C LYS A 199 26.85 39.84 68.18
N ASN A 200 25.59 39.39 68.29
CA ASN A 200 24.33 40.05 67.91
C ASN A 200 23.90 40.10 66.43
N ASP A 201 23.74 38.93 65.79
CA ASP A 201 22.95 38.78 64.56
C ASP A 201 21.69 37.96 64.79
N THR A 202 20.52 38.61 64.86
CA THR A 202 19.20 37.93 64.92
C THR A 202 18.20 38.50 63.91
N GLU A 203 18.63 39.40 63.02
CA GLU A 203 17.75 40.02 62.01
C GLU A 203 17.66 39.22 60.69
N HIS A 204 18.65 38.38 60.38
CA HIS A 204 18.73 37.67 59.10
C HIS A 204 17.63 36.62 58.85
N TYR A 205 16.91 36.15 59.88
CA TYR A 205 15.88 35.11 59.71
C TYR A 205 14.62 35.60 58.98
N VAL A 206 14.20 36.85 59.21
CA VAL A 206 12.97 37.41 58.63
C VAL A 206 13.11 37.60 57.11
N ILE A 207 14.30 38.00 56.65
CA ILE A 207 14.62 38.18 55.23
C ILE A 207 14.52 36.84 54.47
N GLY A 208 14.94 35.73 55.09
CA GLY A 208 14.84 34.39 54.51
C GLY A 208 13.40 33.92 54.27
N GLY A 209 12.45 34.33 55.11
CA GLY A 209 11.03 34.01 54.91
C GLY A 209 10.44 34.67 53.65
N PHE A 210 10.83 35.92 53.37
CA PHE A 210 10.29 36.68 52.25
C PHE A 210 10.83 36.20 50.89
N THR A 211 12.09 35.78 50.81
CA THR A 211 12.67 35.20 49.59
C THR A 211 12.04 33.86 49.25
N ILE A 212 11.77 33.00 50.25
CA ILE A 212 11.06 31.72 50.05
C ILE A 212 9.64 31.95 49.52
N ALA A 213 8.89 32.92 50.06
CA ALA A 213 7.55 33.24 49.57
C ALA A 213 7.56 33.81 48.14
N ALA A 214 8.46 34.77 47.86
CA ALA A 214 8.52 35.48 46.57
C ALA A 214 9.07 34.60 45.43
N LEU A 215 10.07 33.76 45.69
CA LEU A 215 10.60 32.83 44.68
C LEU A 215 9.78 31.53 44.60
N GLY A 216 9.18 31.07 45.71
CA GLY A 216 8.50 29.78 45.78
C GLY A 216 7.33 29.64 44.81
N VAL A 217 6.43 30.62 44.73
CA VAL A 217 5.25 30.52 43.84
C VAL A 217 5.64 30.55 42.34
N PRO A 218 6.50 31.48 41.86
CA PRO A 218 7.03 31.42 40.49
C PRO A 218 7.86 30.16 40.21
N ALA A 219 8.69 29.71 41.16
CA ALA A 219 9.51 28.51 40.99
C ALA A 219 8.67 27.25 40.91
N ILE A 220 7.62 27.08 41.72
CA ILE A 220 6.68 25.96 41.62
C ILE A 220 5.91 26.02 40.29
N GLY A 221 5.52 27.21 39.83
CA GLY A 221 4.89 27.40 38.52
C GLY A 221 5.82 27.01 37.35
N ALA A 222 7.05 27.50 37.37
CA ALA A 222 8.07 27.20 36.37
C ALA A 222 8.51 25.73 36.41
N MET A 223 8.72 25.15 37.60
CA MET A 223 9.08 23.75 37.79
C MET A 223 7.93 22.82 37.38
N ARG A 224 6.66 23.20 37.61
CA ARG A 224 5.49 22.47 37.09
C ARG A 224 5.39 22.57 35.57
N PHE A 225 5.70 23.74 34.98
CA PHE A 225 5.76 23.90 33.52
C PHE A 225 6.90 23.07 32.90
N VAL A 226 8.10 23.12 33.49
CA VAL A 226 9.25 22.30 33.08
C VAL A 226 8.97 20.81 33.28
N PHE A 227 8.33 20.40 34.38
CA PHE A 227 7.92 19.02 34.61
C PHE A 227 6.88 18.54 33.59
N LEU A 228 5.88 19.36 33.24
CA LEU A 228 4.92 19.03 32.18
C LEU A 228 5.59 18.96 30.80
N LEU A 229 6.43 19.94 30.47
CA LEU A 229 7.18 19.98 29.21
C LEU A 229 8.14 18.78 29.09
N MET A 230 8.88 18.47 30.16
CA MET A 230 9.82 17.34 30.21
C MET A 230 9.08 16.00 30.20
N LYS A 231 7.94 15.87 30.89
CA LYS A 231 7.05 14.72 30.77
C LYS A 231 6.60 14.54 29.32
N HIS A 232 6.18 15.59 28.62
CA HIS A 232 5.75 15.57 27.22
C HIS A 232 6.90 15.61 26.18
N LEU A 233 8.17 15.57 26.62
CA LEU A 233 9.35 15.36 25.77
C LEU A 233 9.95 13.96 25.97
N ILE A 234 9.94 13.43 27.20
CA ILE A 234 10.44 12.09 27.53
C ILE A 234 9.41 11.01 27.20
N PHE A 235 8.12 11.23 27.50
CA PHE A 235 7.06 10.41 26.88
C PHE A 235 6.90 10.87 25.42
N SER A 236 7.66 10.22 24.53
CA SER A 236 7.41 10.28 23.09
C SER A 236 5.93 9.96 22.84
N GLN A 237 5.33 10.65 21.86
CA GLN A 237 3.89 10.64 21.62
C GLN A 237 3.34 9.21 21.41
N ASP A 238 4.20 8.29 20.94
CA ASP A 238 4.00 6.84 20.90
C ASP A 238 3.31 6.28 22.15
N VAL A 239 3.80 6.60 23.36
CA VAL A 239 3.29 6.00 24.60
C VAL A 239 1.96 6.60 24.99
N ASN A 240 1.72 7.89 24.72
CA ASN A 240 0.42 8.50 25.04
C ASN A 240 -0.67 8.12 24.04
N VAL A 241 -0.33 7.88 22.76
CA VAL A 241 -1.28 7.36 21.76
C VAL A 241 -1.50 5.85 21.97
N ARG A 242 -0.45 5.06 22.27
CA ARG A 242 -0.62 3.65 22.67
C ARG A 242 -1.46 3.54 23.95
N ASN A 243 -1.19 4.32 24.98
CA ASN A 243 -2.01 4.29 26.20
C ASN A 243 -3.45 4.80 25.96
N ALA A 244 -3.71 5.62 24.94
CA ALA A 244 -5.08 5.98 24.53
C ALA A 244 -5.78 4.86 23.74
N LEU A 245 -5.03 4.00 23.04
CA LEU A 245 -5.53 2.79 22.38
C LEU A 245 -5.71 1.61 23.36
N ASP A 246 -4.89 1.55 24.40
CA ASP A 246 -4.77 0.41 25.33
C ASP A 246 -5.57 0.59 26.63
N ASN A 247 -5.94 1.82 27.01
CA ASN A 247 -6.85 2.06 28.14
C ASN A 247 -8.32 1.72 27.80
N LYS A 248 -8.61 0.41 27.81
CA LYS A 248 -9.92 -0.23 27.72
C LYS A 248 -10.67 0.00 26.39
N LYS A 249 -10.64 -1.05 25.58
CA LYS A 249 -11.56 -1.53 24.50
C LYS A 249 -13.01 -0.98 24.38
N ILE A 250 -13.59 -0.30 25.36
CA ILE A 250 -15.05 -0.20 25.57
C ILE A 250 -15.51 1.25 25.84
N SER A 251 -15.91 1.97 24.79
CA SER A 251 -16.89 3.08 24.85
C SER A 251 -17.55 3.29 23.48
N GLU A 252 -18.23 2.24 23.02
CA GLU A 252 -19.36 2.25 22.08
C GLU A 252 -19.32 3.26 20.91
N GLN A 253 -18.34 3.07 20.03
CA GLN A 253 -18.37 3.27 18.56
C GLN A 253 -18.65 4.68 17.98
N LEU A 254 -19.38 5.58 18.64
CA LEU A 254 -19.59 6.97 18.22
C LEU A 254 -18.58 7.94 18.86
N GLY A 255 -18.09 7.65 20.08
CA GLY A 255 -17.19 8.55 20.81
C GLY A 255 -15.81 8.73 20.16
N LEU A 256 -15.25 7.67 19.57
CA LEU A 256 -13.89 7.67 19.01
C LEU A 256 -13.74 8.63 17.82
N MET A 257 -14.79 8.83 17.02
CA MET A 257 -14.77 9.74 15.88
C MET A 257 -14.63 11.22 16.32
N HIS A 258 -15.10 11.55 17.53
CA HIS A 258 -14.93 12.88 18.11
C HIS A 258 -13.47 13.14 18.48
N GLU A 259 -12.81 12.20 19.15
CA GLU A 259 -11.40 12.34 19.56
C GLU A 259 -10.45 12.37 18.34
N VAL A 260 -10.74 11.58 17.30
CA VAL A 260 -10.06 11.67 16.00
C VAL A 260 -10.23 13.06 15.39
N ARG A 261 -11.46 13.61 15.34
CA ARG A 261 -11.71 14.96 14.80
C ARG A 261 -11.05 16.07 15.64
N LYS A 262 -10.92 15.87 16.96
CA LYS A 262 -10.22 16.77 17.89
C LYS A 262 -8.71 16.81 17.62
N GLU A 263 -8.04 15.66 17.50
CA GLU A 263 -6.63 15.61 17.11
C GLU A 263 -6.42 16.18 15.69
N MET A 264 -7.29 15.85 14.72
CA MET A 264 -7.23 16.43 13.37
C MET A 264 -7.34 17.97 13.39
N ARG A 265 -8.21 18.55 14.21
CA ARG A 265 -8.30 20.01 14.41
C ARG A 265 -7.05 20.58 15.06
N LEU A 266 -6.48 19.92 16.08
CA LEU A 266 -5.23 20.34 16.71
C LEU A 266 -4.10 20.42 15.67
N LEU A 267 -3.95 19.41 14.82
CA LEU A 267 -2.96 19.38 13.75
C LEU A 267 -3.24 20.45 12.67
N SER A 268 -4.51 20.67 12.31
CA SER A 268 -4.91 21.76 11.40
C SER A 268 -4.53 23.14 11.97
N CYS A 269 -4.88 23.43 13.23
CA CYS A 269 -4.53 24.69 13.89
C CYS A 269 -3.01 24.86 14.06
N PHE A 270 -2.25 23.78 14.26
CA PHE A 270 -0.78 23.82 14.29
C PHE A 270 -0.18 24.19 12.93
N VAL A 271 -0.67 23.59 11.82
CA VAL A 271 -0.21 23.92 10.46
C VAL A 271 -0.54 25.38 10.10
N HIS A 272 -1.73 25.87 10.46
CA HIS A 272 -2.09 27.28 10.30
C HIS A 272 -1.17 28.23 11.11
N PHE A 273 -0.80 27.84 12.34
CA PHE A 273 0.15 28.61 13.16
C PHE A 273 1.54 28.66 12.49
N MET A 274 2.00 27.56 11.88
CA MET A 274 3.24 27.50 11.10
C MET A 274 3.17 28.38 9.83
N GLU A 275 2.07 28.37 9.08
CA GLU A 275 1.87 29.21 7.87
C GLU A 275 1.94 30.72 8.19
N VAL A 276 1.41 31.13 9.36
CA VAL A 276 1.51 32.53 9.83
C VAL A 276 2.91 32.86 10.35
N PHE A 277 3.64 31.88 10.90
CA PHE A 277 5.03 32.04 11.33
C PHE A 277 6.02 32.15 10.15
N GLU A 278 6.01 31.20 9.23
CA GLU A 278 6.96 31.09 8.11
C GLU A 278 6.65 32.07 6.97
N ARG A 279 5.40 32.58 6.90
CA ARG A 279 4.89 33.41 5.80
C ARG A 279 5.04 32.71 4.44
N GLN A 280 4.54 31.47 4.41
CA GLN A 280 4.41 30.58 3.25
C GLN A 280 3.15 29.73 3.46
N LYS A 281 2.44 29.36 2.39
CA LYS A 281 1.22 28.56 2.48
C LYS A 281 1.58 27.08 2.61
N ILE A 282 1.19 26.42 3.71
CA ILE A 282 1.59 25.03 3.97
C ILE A 282 0.49 24.09 3.49
N LYS A 283 0.81 23.25 2.50
CA LYS A 283 -0.08 22.20 1.95
C LYS A 283 0.40 20.83 2.42
N VAL A 284 -0.44 20.10 3.14
CA VAL A 284 -0.10 18.76 3.65
C VAL A 284 -0.71 17.72 2.70
N VAL A 285 0.14 16.94 2.03
CA VAL A 285 -0.23 15.98 0.98
C VAL A 285 -0.18 14.56 1.55
N LEU A 286 -1.34 13.96 1.79
CA LEU A 286 -1.47 12.59 2.29
C LEU A 286 -1.51 11.60 1.12
N GLU A 287 -0.44 10.85 0.91
CA GLU A 287 -0.40 9.75 -0.06
C GLU A 287 -0.96 8.48 0.59
N ILE A 288 -2.17 8.07 0.21
CA ILE A 288 -2.88 6.92 0.78
C ILE A 288 -2.85 5.77 -0.23
N THR A 289 -2.24 4.64 0.17
CA THR A 289 -1.94 3.53 -0.73
C THR A 289 -2.28 2.16 -0.14
N ASN A 290 -2.48 1.18 -1.03
CA ASN A 290 -2.70 -0.25 -0.74
C ASN A 290 -4.01 -0.57 0.05
N LEU A 291 -5.07 0.21 -0.13
CA LEU A 291 -6.40 -0.06 0.47
C LEU A 291 -7.07 -1.32 -0.11
N ASP A 292 -6.70 -1.71 -1.33
CA ASP A 292 -7.06 -2.98 -1.99
C ASP A 292 -6.82 -4.22 -1.11
N ARG A 293 -5.92 -4.14 -0.13
CA ARG A 293 -5.52 -5.26 0.74
C ARG A 293 -6.31 -5.37 2.03
N CYS A 294 -7.10 -4.37 2.39
CA CYS A 294 -7.81 -4.34 3.66
C CYS A 294 -9.18 -5.06 3.57
N THR A 295 -9.82 -5.29 4.72
CA THR A 295 -11.20 -5.81 4.78
C THR A 295 -12.20 -4.68 4.50
N PRO A 296 -13.38 -4.97 3.92
CA PRO A 296 -14.34 -3.94 3.52
C PRO A 296 -14.68 -2.92 4.61
N ALA A 297 -15.06 -3.36 5.82
CA ALA A 297 -15.39 -2.46 6.92
C ALA A 297 -14.20 -1.55 7.33
N LYS A 298 -12.95 -2.02 7.18
CA LYS A 298 -11.76 -1.18 7.39
C LYS A 298 -11.54 -0.20 6.23
N ILE A 299 -11.98 -0.49 5.00
CA ILE A 299 -11.88 0.44 3.85
C ILE A 299 -13.05 1.44 3.82
N VAL A 300 -14.28 1.05 4.15
CA VAL A 300 -15.41 1.97 4.40
C VAL A 300 -15.07 2.89 5.56
N GLY A 301 -14.45 2.28 6.59
CA GLY A 301 -13.69 2.99 7.59
C GLY A 301 -12.82 4.06 6.94
N VAL A 302 -11.95 3.70 5.99
CA VAL A 302 -10.83 4.52 5.47
C VAL A 302 -10.81 4.77 3.96
N LEU A 303 -11.37 5.83 3.37
CA LEU A 303 -12.71 6.47 3.46
C LEU A 303 -13.11 7.42 4.63
N ASP A 304 -14.15 7.19 5.45
CA ASP A 304 -14.89 8.22 6.25
C ASP A 304 -14.11 9.39 6.90
N ALA A 305 -13.03 9.17 7.66
CA ALA A 305 -12.21 10.24 8.22
C ALA A 305 -11.27 10.98 7.24
N ILE A 306 -11.13 10.57 5.98
CA ILE A 306 -10.65 11.46 4.89
C ILE A 306 -11.73 12.52 4.66
N ASN A 307 -12.99 12.11 4.55
CA ASN A 307 -14.11 13.04 4.48
C ASN A 307 -14.18 13.93 5.74
N ILE A 308 -13.77 13.47 6.93
CA ILE A 308 -13.61 14.32 8.13
C ILE A 308 -12.41 15.30 8.04
N LEU A 309 -11.24 14.87 7.55
CA LEU A 309 -10.09 15.75 7.28
C LEU A 309 -10.42 16.91 6.34
N LEU A 310 -11.41 16.70 5.47
CA LEU A 310 -11.82 17.62 4.41
C LEU A 310 -13.19 18.29 4.69
N SER A 311 -13.86 17.93 5.80
CA SER A 311 -15.15 18.50 6.23
C SER A 311 -15.08 19.94 6.73
N ASP A 312 -13.88 20.40 7.11
CA ASP A 312 -13.65 21.77 7.55
C ASP A 312 -13.09 22.55 6.34
N GLU A 313 -13.87 23.49 5.78
CA GLU A 313 -13.62 24.19 4.48
C GLU A 313 -12.26 24.90 4.34
N GLU A 314 -11.56 25.12 5.45
CA GLU A 314 -10.28 25.82 5.52
C GLU A 314 -9.11 24.87 5.86
N SER A 315 -9.28 23.54 5.75
CA SER A 315 -8.22 22.60 6.12
C SER A 315 -7.06 22.58 5.11
N PRO A 316 -5.79 22.45 5.57
CA PRO A 316 -4.61 22.49 4.69
C PRO A 316 -4.35 21.17 3.95
N PHE A 317 -5.23 20.17 4.11
CA PHE A 317 -5.00 18.79 3.71
C PHE A 317 -5.40 18.53 2.25
N ILE A 318 -4.57 17.75 1.55
CA ILE A 318 -4.82 17.22 0.21
C ILE A 318 -4.62 15.70 0.28
N SER A 319 -5.62 14.90 -0.06
CA SER A 319 -5.55 13.44 -0.02
C SER A 319 -5.38 12.85 -1.42
N LEU A 320 -4.23 12.24 -1.69
CA LEU A 320 -3.95 11.49 -2.92
C LEU A 320 -4.21 10.01 -2.66
N VAL A 321 -5.34 9.51 -3.15
CA VAL A 321 -5.91 8.21 -2.79
C VAL A 321 -5.71 7.22 -3.94
N ALA A 322 -4.71 6.33 -3.81
CA ALA A 322 -4.36 5.34 -4.82
C ALA A 322 -5.14 4.03 -4.61
N ILE A 323 -6.16 3.83 -5.44
CA ILE A 323 -7.14 2.74 -5.35
C ILE A 323 -7.41 2.16 -6.74
N ASP A 324 -7.77 0.88 -6.78
CA ASP A 324 -8.43 0.26 -7.94
C ASP A 324 -9.96 0.26 -7.67
N PRO A 325 -10.78 0.95 -8.48
CA PRO A 325 -12.21 1.11 -8.20
C PRO A 325 -12.99 -0.20 -8.40
N GLU A 326 -12.53 -1.13 -9.24
CA GLU A 326 -13.18 -2.42 -9.45
C GLU A 326 -13.00 -3.31 -8.21
N VAL A 327 -11.76 -3.41 -7.71
CA VAL A 327 -11.45 -4.15 -6.48
C VAL A 327 -12.16 -3.55 -5.26
N LEU A 328 -12.32 -2.23 -5.22
CA LEU A 328 -13.02 -1.57 -4.11
C LEU A 328 -14.53 -1.77 -4.16
N THR A 329 -15.16 -1.62 -5.32
CA THR A 329 -16.62 -1.76 -5.45
C THR A 329 -17.05 -3.20 -5.15
N GLN A 330 -16.35 -4.21 -5.68
CA GLN A 330 -16.56 -5.61 -5.30
C GLN A 330 -16.46 -5.85 -3.78
N LYS A 331 -15.51 -5.18 -3.10
CA LYS A 331 -15.35 -5.30 -1.64
C LYS A 331 -16.43 -4.58 -0.85
N ILE A 332 -16.86 -3.40 -1.28
CA ILE A 332 -17.95 -2.66 -0.65
C ILE A 332 -19.27 -3.42 -0.83
N ASP A 333 -19.56 -3.94 -2.03
CA ASP A 333 -20.78 -4.69 -2.33
C ASP A 333 -20.83 -6.07 -1.64
N GLN A 334 -19.71 -6.58 -1.10
CA GLN A 334 -19.68 -7.71 -0.18
C GLN A 334 -20.09 -7.33 1.26
N ALA A 335 -19.88 -6.08 1.66
CA ALA A 335 -20.22 -5.55 2.99
C ALA A 335 -21.59 -4.86 3.02
N LYS A 336 -22.63 -5.59 2.57
CA LYS A 336 -24.01 -5.08 2.46
C LYS A 336 -24.61 -4.62 3.79
N ASP A 337 -24.06 -5.06 4.92
CA ASP A 337 -24.47 -4.64 6.26
C ASP A 337 -24.04 -3.20 6.62
N CYS A 338 -23.12 -2.60 5.87
CA CYS A 338 -22.62 -1.24 6.11
C CYS A 338 -23.37 -0.14 5.34
N PHE A 339 -24.22 -0.47 4.37
CA PHE A 339 -24.84 0.50 3.46
C PHE A 339 -26.35 0.32 3.33
N SER A 340 -27.08 1.43 3.13
CA SER A 340 -28.49 1.36 2.76
C SER A 340 -28.65 0.78 1.36
N LYS A 341 -29.74 0.02 1.12
CA LYS A 341 -30.05 -0.69 -0.15
C LYS A 341 -30.24 0.19 -1.40
N LYS A 342 -29.84 1.47 -1.36
CA LYS A 342 -29.86 2.44 -2.47
C LYS A 342 -28.48 3.03 -2.80
N ASP A 343 -27.50 2.92 -1.90
CA ASP A 343 -26.19 3.55 -2.07
C ASP A 343 -25.23 2.59 -2.76
N THR A 344 -25.06 2.74 -4.08
CA THR A 344 -24.05 1.98 -4.84
C THR A 344 -22.64 2.38 -4.40
N ALA A 345 -21.70 1.42 -4.37
CA ALA A 345 -20.31 1.66 -3.98
C ALA A 345 -19.62 2.84 -4.72
N TYR A 346 -19.94 3.05 -6.00
CA TYR A 346 -19.48 4.22 -6.77
C TYR A 346 -20.01 5.56 -6.20
N GLY A 347 -21.28 5.65 -5.82
CA GLY A 347 -21.86 6.88 -5.25
C GLY A 347 -21.26 7.26 -3.89
N PHE A 348 -20.78 6.28 -3.11
CA PHE A 348 -19.99 6.53 -1.91
C PHE A 348 -18.60 7.10 -2.23
N LEU A 349 -17.97 6.62 -3.31
CA LEU A 349 -16.68 7.13 -3.78
C LEU A 349 -16.80 8.55 -4.35
N ASP A 350 -17.80 8.81 -5.19
CA ASP A 350 -18.04 10.14 -5.80
C ASP A 350 -18.31 11.22 -4.75
N ARG A 351 -18.87 10.85 -3.59
CA ARG A 351 -19.05 11.74 -2.44
C ARG A 351 -17.72 12.13 -1.76
N ILE A 352 -16.70 11.28 -1.83
CA ILE A 352 -15.42 11.46 -1.13
C ILE A 352 -14.34 11.99 -2.07
N ILE A 353 -14.40 11.65 -3.36
CA ILE A 353 -13.34 11.90 -4.35
C ILE A 353 -13.69 13.13 -5.21
N THR A 354 -13.17 14.28 -4.81
CA THR A 354 -13.38 15.58 -5.48
C THR A 354 -12.82 15.62 -6.92
N LEU A 355 -11.74 14.88 -7.18
CA LEU A 355 -11.09 14.80 -8.49
C LEU A 355 -10.75 13.34 -8.85
N PRO A 356 -11.55 12.66 -9.69
CA PRO A 356 -11.16 11.38 -10.26
C PRO A 356 -10.06 11.59 -11.32
N PHE A 357 -8.91 10.94 -11.15
CA PHE A 357 -7.76 11.01 -12.05
C PHE A 357 -7.38 9.62 -12.55
N THR A 358 -8.02 9.21 -13.65
CA THR A 358 -7.75 7.93 -14.31
C THR A 358 -6.57 8.04 -15.27
N VAL A 359 -5.54 7.25 -15.05
CA VAL A 359 -4.39 7.13 -15.96
C VAL A 359 -4.74 6.10 -17.04
N PRO A 360 -4.75 6.45 -18.34
CA PRO A 360 -5.11 5.51 -19.41
C PRO A 360 -4.07 4.39 -19.56
N PRO A 361 -4.44 3.20 -20.08
CA PRO A 361 -3.60 2.00 -20.11
C PRO A 361 -2.21 2.18 -20.74
N LEU A 362 -1.31 1.25 -20.45
CA LEU A 362 0.07 1.26 -20.91
C LEU A 362 0.14 0.98 -22.42
N CYS A 363 0.73 1.90 -23.19
CA CYS A 363 1.13 1.57 -24.56
C CYS A 363 2.19 0.44 -24.54
N MET A 364 2.22 -0.40 -25.58
CA MET A 364 3.05 -1.62 -25.61
C MET A 364 4.52 -1.37 -25.26
N VAL A 365 5.11 -0.27 -25.76
CA VAL A 365 6.49 0.14 -25.44
C VAL A 365 6.70 0.41 -23.93
N SER A 366 5.72 1.01 -23.25
CA SER A 366 5.79 1.20 -21.79
C SER A 366 5.47 -0.08 -21.03
N LYS A 367 4.56 -0.92 -21.52
CA LYS A 367 4.23 -2.25 -20.97
C LYS A 367 5.48 -3.15 -20.93
N CYS A 368 6.21 -3.26 -22.04
CA CYS A 368 7.48 -3.99 -22.10
C CYS A 368 8.57 -3.40 -21.19
N LYS A 369 8.62 -2.06 -21.03
CA LYS A 369 9.56 -1.41 -20.08
C LYS A 369 9.23 -1.72 -18.62
N VAL A 370 7.95 -1.73 -18.24
CA VAL A 370 7.50 -2.12 -16.89
C VAL A 370 7.76 -3.61 -16.64
N PHE A 371 7.56 -4.48 -17.63
CA PHE A 371 7.92 -5.89 -17.53
C PHE A 371 9.44 -6.07 -17.34
N LYS A 372 10.27 -5.46 -18.20
CA LYS A 372 11.74 -5.51 -18.06
C LYS A 372 12.23 -5.00 -16.71
N LYS A 373 11.67 -3.89 -16.20
CA LYS A 373 11.97 -3.39 -14.84
C LYS A 373 11.58 -4.40 -13.76
N THR A 374 10.45 -5.10 -13.94
CA THR A 374 9.95 -6.14 -13.02
C THR A 374 10.81 -7.41 -13.05
N LEU A 375 11.58 -7.67 -14.13
CA LEU A 375 12.64 -8.68 -14.16
C LEU A 375 13.86 -8.22 -13.34
N SER A 376 14.35 -6.99 -13.57
CA SER A 376 15.52 -6.45 -12.87
C SER A 376 15.32 -6.34 -11.34
N ASP A 377 14.13 -5.89 -10.91
CA ASP A 377 13.66 -5.84 -9.51
C ASP A 377 13.66 -7.22 -8.81
N GLN A 378 13.82 -8.31 -9.55
CA GLN A 378 13.94 -9.68 -9.02
C GLN A 378 15.37 -10.25 -9.10
N SER A 379 16.20 -9.79 -10.04
CA SER A 379 17.63 -10.13 -10.06
C SER A 379 18.43 -9.36 -9.00
N GLU A 380 17.98 -8.16 -8.61
CA GLU A 380 18.58 -7.35 -7.54
C GLU A 380 18.13 -7.81 -6.13
N ARG A 381 18.09 -9.14 -5.90
CA ARG A 381 18.05 -9.69 -4.53
C ARG A 381 19.47 -9.65 -3.94
N PRO A 382 19.65 -9.24 -2.66
CA PRO A 382 20.96 -9.22 -2.03
C PRO A 382 21.46 -10.64 -1.73
N GLN A 383 22.15 -11.26 -2.69
CA GLN A 383 22.85 -12.52 -2.51
C GLN A 383 24.30 -12.42 -3.01
N ARG A 384 25.20 -11.97 -2.13
CA ARG A 384 26.61 -12.39 -2.19
C ARG A 384 27.42 -12.33 -0.89
N ASP A 385 27.07 -11.45 0.06
CA ASP A 385 28.02 -11.12 1.14
C ASP A 385 27.95 -12.00 2.41
N GLU A 386 26.85 -12.73 2.66
CA GLU A 386 26.72 -13.53 3.91
C GLU A 386 27.04 -15.03 3.77
N VAL A 387 27.08 -15.57 2.55
CA VAL A 387 27.20 -17.04 2.32
C VAL A 387 28.63 -17.58 2.52
N GLN A 388 29.63 -16.72 2.67
CA GLN A 388 31.02 -17.16 2.93
C GLN A 388 31.34 -17.40 4.42
N ASN A 389 30.61 -16.80 5.36
CA ASN A 389 30.94 -16.89 6.80
C ASN A 389 30.30 -18.08 7.54
N LEU A 390 29.45 -18.88 6.88
CA LEU A 390 28.76 -20.02 7.52
C LEU A 390 29.42 -21.40 7.26
N ARG A 391 30.72 -21.43 6.92
CA ARG A 391 31.49 -22.68 6.73
C ARG A 391 32.53 -22.97 7.83
N SER A 392 32.64 -22.11 8.84
CA SER A 392 33.69 -22.18 9.89
C SER A 392 33.21 -22.75 11.23
N ILE A 393 31.92 -22.95 11.43
CA ILE A 393 31.38 -23.51 12.69
C ILE A 393 31.22 -25.03 12.56
N LYS A 394 32.27 -25.77 12.95
CA LYS A 394 32.09 -27.11 13.51
C LYS A 394 31.48 -26.96 14.91
N THR A 395 30.50 -27.81 15.26
CA THR A 395 30.54 -28.74 16.41
C THR A 395 29.15 -29.36 16.63
N SER A 396 29.15 -30.67 16.95
CA SER A 396 28.02 -31.57 17.29
C SER A 396 26.62 -31.01 17.59
N VAL A 397 25.62 -31.55 16.87
CA VAL A 397 24.45 -32.22 17.48
C VAL A 397 24.19 -33.50 16.68
N SER A 398 23.93 -34.62 17.36
CA SER A 398 23.60 -35.90 16.72
C SER A 398 22.10 -35.98 16.37
N LEU A 399 21.78 -36.65 15.28
CA LEU A 399 20.56 -37.43 15.15
C LEU A 399 20.95 -38.82 14.62
N GLU A 400 20.47 -39.84 15.31
CA GLU A 400 20.68 -41.25 14.99
C GLU A 400 19.51 -41.78 14.14
N ASP A 401 19.71 -42.96 13.55
CA ASP A 401 18.71 -43.84 12.95
C ASP A 401 17.96 -43.39 11.66
N VAL A 402 17.76 -44.24 10.64
CA VAL A 402 18.26 -45.62 10.46
C VAL A 402 18.54 -45.91 8.97
N SER A 403 19.38 -46.92 8.71
CA SER A 403 19.77 -47.41 7.38
C SER A 403 18.61 -48.10 6.62
N LEU A 404 18.74 -48.40 5.32
CA LEU A 404 19.17 -49.70 4.74
C LEU A 404 18.78 -49.64 3.24
N ILE A 405 19.45 -50.23 2.22
CA ILE A 405 20.70 -51.00 2.07
C ILE A 405 21.30 -50.63 0.70
N GLU A 406 22.63 -50.52 0.62
CA GLU A 406 23.38 -50.71 -0.64
C GLU A 406 24.31 -51.91 -0.45
N SER A 407 24.11 -52.99 -1.22
CA SER A 407 24.85 -54.24 -1.05
C SER A 407 26.16 -54.22 -1.84
N SER A 408 27.24 -53.97 -1.11
CA SER A 408 28.64 -54.02 -1.52
C SER A 408 29.08 -55.30 -2.25
N LEU A 409 30.15 -55.22 -3.07
CA LEU A 409 31.51 -55.63 -2.66
C LEU A 409 32.57 -55.49 -3.78
N ILE A 410 33.73 -54.93 -3.38
CA ILE A 410 35.11 -55.19 -3.87
C ILE A 410 35.50 -54.82 -5.32
N GLY A 411 36.57 -54.02 -5.44
CA GLY A 411 37.31 -53.74 -6.67
C GLY A 411 38.13 -52.45 -6.56
N GLU A 412 39.45 -52.54 -6.35
CA GLU A 412 40.35 -51.39 -6.18
C GLU A 412 40.86 -50.79 -7.50
N ASP A 413 41.48 -49.62 -7.41
CA ASP A 413 42.37 -48.99 -8.40
C ASP A 413 41.86 -48.72 -9.83
N GLN A 414 41.09 -47.63 -9.96
CA GLN A 414 41.65 -46.48 -10.68
C GLN A 414 41.05 -45.13 -10.28
N ALA A 415 41.93 -44.14 -10.10
CA ALA A 415 41.57 -42.80 -9.62
C ALA A 415 41.35 -41.77 -10.75
N THR A 416 40.74 -40.65 -10.39
CA THR A 416 40.85 -39.34 -11.08
C THR A 416 40.41 -39.26 -12.56
N THR A 417 39.09 -39.18 -12.79
CA THR A 417 38.54 -38.33 -13.87
C THR A 417 37.07 -37.93 -13.67
N LEU A 418 36.25 -38.77 -13.03
CA LEU A 418 34.79 -38.63 -13.07
C LEU A 418 34.12 -37.63 -12.11
N ARG A 419 34.89 -36.88 -11.29
CA ARG A 419 34.33 -36.04 -10.20
C ARG A 419 34.37 -34.52 -10.45
N SER A 420 35.17 -34.03 -11.40
CA SER A 420 35.15 -32.62 -11.86
C SER A 420 34.18 -32.39 -13.02
N SER A 421 33.88 -33.44 -13.79
CA SER A 421 32.93 -33.42 -14.90
C SER A 421 31.52 -33.10 -14.44
N LYS A 422 31.01 -33.72 -13.36
CA LYS A 422 29.65 -33.45 -12.84
C LYS A 422 29.45 -31.98 -12.45
N THR A 423 30.38 -31.39 -11.70
CA THR A 423 30.29 -29.96 -11.30
C THR A 423 30.34 -29.02 -12.51
N THR A 424 31.16 -29.35 -13.52
CA THR A 424 31.24 -28.57 -14.77
C THR A 424 29.98 -28.73 -15.63
N SER A 425 29.43 -29.96 -15.71
CA SER A 425 28.21 -30.28 -16.45
C SER A 425 26.99 -29.58 -15.86
N ASN A 426 26.79 -29.68 -14.54
CA ASN A 426 25.68 -29.00 -13.86
C ASN A 426 25.72 -27.49 -14.11
N LYS A 427 26.91 -26.87 -14.00
CA LYS A 427 27.10 -25.44 -14.30
C LYS A 427 26.89 -25.09 -15.78
N PHE A 428 27.19 -26.00 -16.70
CA PHE A 428 26.88 -25.84 -18.13
C PHE A 428 25.37 -25.93 -18.41
N ILE A 429 24.68 -26.85 -17.72
CA ILE A 429 23.22 -26.99 -17.76
C ILE A 429 22.55 -25.74 -17.18
N GLU A 430 22.95 -25.27 -15.98
CA GLU A 430 22.50 -24.00 -15.40
C GLU A 430 22.67 -22.82 -16.38
N ASN A 431 23.84 -22.69 -17.01
CA ASN A 431 24.12 -21.67 -18.02
C ASN A 431 23.34 -21.88 -19.35
N LYS A 432 22.77 -23.06 -19.61
CA LYS A 432 21.86 -23.32 -20.74
C LYS A 432 20.43 -22.95 -20.35
N VAL A 433 19.99 -23.34 -19.16
CA VAL A 433 18.67 -23.02 -18.58
C VAL A 433 18.48 -21.51 -18.47
N GLU A 434 19.44 -20.77 -17.90
CA GLU A 434 19.33 -19.32 -17.74
C GLU A 434 19.28 -18.58 -19.08
N ARG A 435 19.97 -19.08 -20.11
CA ARG A 435 19.81 -18.55 -21.49
C ARG A 435 18.41 -18.79 -22.04
N LEU A 436 17.89 -20.02 -21.95
CA LEU A 436 16.53 -20.34 -22.40
C LEU A 436 15.45 -19.57 -21.64
N ILE A 437 15.66 -19.30 -20.34
CA ILE A 437 14.80 -18.41 -19.52
C ILE A 437 14.88 -16.96 -20.02
N GLN A 438 16.09 -16.46 -20.31
CA GLN A 438 16.29 -15.12 -20.85
C GLN A 438 15.70 -14.98 -22.26
N ASP A 439 15.76 -16.02 -23.11
CA ASP A 439 15.11 -16.07 -24.42
C ASP A 439 13.58 -16.05 -24.30
N ALA A 440 13.02 -16.80 -23.34
CA ALA A 440 11.59 -16.77 -23.01
C ALA A 440 11.15 -15.35 -22.59
N PHE A 441 11.92 -14.68 -21.73
CA PHE A 441 11.66 -13.29 -21.35
C PHE A 441 11.85 -12.31 -22.51
N GLN A 442 12.83 -12.54 -23.37
CA GLN A 442 13.10 -11.70 -24.53
C GLN A 442 11.93 -11.74 -25.52
N SER A 443 11.33 -12.91 -25.75
CA SER A 443 10.10 -13.04 -26.53
C SER A 443 8.97 -12.15 -25.97
N ILE A 444 8.86 -12.02 -24.63
CA ILE A 444 7.85 -11.20 -23.98
C ILE A 444 8.10 -9.70 -24.14
N TYR A 445 9.33 -9.21 -23.96
CA TYR A 445 9.58 -7.75 -23.95
C TYR A 445 10.06 -7.15 -25.28
N LEU A 446 10.53 -7.96 -26.25
CA LEU A 446 10.84 -7.48 -27.59
C LEU A 446 9.60 -7.53 -28.49
N TYR A 447 9.02 -6.34 -28.68
CA TYR A 447 7.89 -6.06 -29.59
C TYR A 447 8.07 -6.62 -31.02
N ASP A 448 9.31 -6.70 -31.48
CA ASP A 448 9.70 -7.14 -32.82
C ASP A 448 9.74 -8.67 -32.99
N GLN A 449 9.84 -9.42 -31.89
CA GLN A 449 9.99 -10.89 -31.93
C GLN A 449 8.69 -11.65 -31.60
N SER A 450 7.79 -11.10 -30.78
CA SER A 450 6.51 -11.77 -30.51
C SER A 450 5.34 -10.83 -30.24
N LYS A 451 4.12 -11.37 -30.41
CA LYS A 451 2.85 -10.72 -30.03
C LYS A 451 2.48 -10.94 -28.57
N LEU A 452 3.24 -11.73 -27.80
CA LEU A 452 2.88 -12.14 -26.44
C LEU A 452 2.70 -10.97 -25.47
N HIS A 453 3.39 -9.85 -25.74
CA HIS A 453 3.26 -8.58 -25.03
C HIS A 453 1.81 -8.00 -25.06
N LEU A 454 1.00 -8.34 -26.07
CA LEU A 454 -0.41 -7.93 -26.15
C LEU A 454 -1.22 -8.53 -24.99
N TYR A 455 -1.06 -9.84 -24.77
CA TYR A 455 -1.96 -10.65 -23.94
C TYR A 455 -1.67 -10.62 -22.44
N ILE A 456 -0.45 -10.26 -22.03
CA ILE A 456 -0.05 -10.12 -20.62
C ILE A 456 -0.85 -9.00 -19.92
N SER A 457 -1.24 -9.21 -18.65
CA SER A 457 -1.93 -8.18 -17.85
C SER A 457 -1.04 -6.97 -17.56
N GLU A 458 -1.63 -5.77 -17.42
CA GLU A 458 -0.91 -4.57 -16.94
C GLU A 458 -0.59 -4.62 -15.44
N ASN A 459 -1.25 -5.52 -14.69
CA ASN A 459 -1.03 -5.68 -13.26
C ASN A 459 0.33 -6.35 -12.98
N THR A 460 1.20 -5.65 -12.26
CA THR A 460 2.54 -6.15 -11.88
C THR A 460 2.53 -7.44 -11.07
N VAL A 461 1.42 -7.80 -10.42
CA VAL A 461 1.29 -9.09 -9.71
C VAL A 461 1.16 -10.25 -10.70
N SER A 462 0.35 -10.11 -11.76
CA SER A 462 0.29 -11.08 -12.87
C SER A 462 1.62 -11.11 -13.63
N MET A 463 2.22 -9.96 -13.96
CA MET A 463 3.55 -9.94 -14.58
C MET A 463 4.59 -10.74 -13.77
N ARG A 464 4.66 -10.53 -12.45
CA ARG A 464 5.57 -11.25 -11.55
C ARG A 464 5.24 -12.74 -11.46
N ARG A 465 3.95 -13.11 -11.48
CA ARG A 465 3.48 -14.50 -11.48
C ARG A 465 3.93 -15.19 -12.76
N VAL A 466 3.63 -14.63 -13.94
CA VAL A 466 4.11 -15.10 -15.25
C VAL A 466 5.64 -15.23 -15.28
N THR A 467 6.39 -14.22 -14.82
CA THR A 467 7.87 -14.30 -14.71
C THR A 467 8.32 -15.53 -13.92
N ASN A 468 7.77 -15.74 -12.73
CA ASN A 468 8.16 -16.84 -11.84
C ASN A 468 7.71 -18.20 -12.38
N SER A 469 6.48 -18.29 -12.89
CA SER A 469 5.96 -19.50 -13.53
C SER A 469 6.80 -19.90 -14.74
N ILE A 470 7.26 -18.96 -15.58
CA ILE A 470 8.20 -19.27 -16.67
C ILE A 470 9.52 -19.84 -16.13
N ARG A 471 10.15 -19.21 -15.12
CA ARG A 471 11.40 -19.75 -14.53
C ARG A 471 11.21 -21.18 -14.03
N VAL A 472 10.13 -21.43 -13.29
CA VAL A 472 9.85 -22.75 -12.70
C VAL A 472 9.52 -23.78 -13.78
N CYS A 473 8.65 -23.46 -14.75
CA CYS A 473 8.30 -24.40 -15.83
C CYS A 473 9.52 -24.71 -16.71
N MET A 474 10.37 -23.72 -17.02
CA MET A 474 11.62 -23.94 -17.76
C MET A 474 12.63 -24.75 -16.96
N MET A 475 12.72 -24.57 -15.64
CA MET A 475 13.58 -25.39 -14.77
C MET A 475 13.08 -26.84 -14.72
N VAL A 476 11.79 -27.07 -14.45
CA VAL A 476 11.14 -28.40 -14.43
C VAL A 476 11.32 -29.12 -15.77
N LEU A 477 11.09 -28.42 -16.89
CA LEU A 477 11.28 -28.92 -18.25
C LEU A 477 12.73 -29.37 -18.52
N ASN A 478 13.72 -28.60 -18.06
CA ASN A 478 15.13 -28.99 -18.25
C ASN A 478 15.60 -30.08 -17.26
N THR A 479 14.97 -30.24 -16.09
CA THR A 479 15.27 -31.36 -15.16
C THR A 479 14.61 -32.68 -15.57
N LEU A 480 13.53 -32.66 -16.35
CA LEU A 480 12.84 -33.87 -16.82
C LEU A 480 13.29 -34.32 -18.22
N ASN A 481 13.85 -33.41 -19.03
CA ASN A 481 14.35 -33.71 -20.38
C ASN A 481 15.84 -34.12 -20.42
N ASP A 482 16.33 -34.82 -19.39
CA ASP A 482 17.66 -35.47 -19.45
C ASP A 482 17.69 -36.59 -20.52
N GLU A 483 16.52 -37.14 -20.89
CA GLU A 483 16.34 -38.08 -22.00
C GLU A 483 15.66 -37.44 -23.22
N VAL A 484 16.47 -37.08 -24.23
CA VAL A 484 16.18 -37.08 -25.69
C VAL A 484 14.76 -36.64 -26.17
N VAL A 485 14.15 -35.64 -25.54
CA VAL A 485 12.93 -34.98 -26.06
C VAL A 485 13.27 -33.58 -26.56
N GLU A 486 12.75 -33.23 -27.75
CA GLU A 486 12.83 -31.87 -28.28
C GLU A 486 12.19 -30.86 -27.31
N ILE A 487 13.04 -30.03 -26.70
CA ILE A 487 12.62 -28.99 -25.75
C ILE A 487 11.72 -27.98 -26.50
N PRO A 488 10.45 -27.79 -26.08
CA PRO A 488 9.58 -26.78 -26.65
C PRO A 488 10.24 -25.40 -26.67
N SER A 489 10.11 -24.68 -27.79
CA SER A 489 10.72 -23.36 -27.98
C SER A 489 10.36 -22.41 -26.82
N PRO A 490 11.31 -21.62 -26.26
CA PRO A 490 11.08 -20.77 -25.09
C PRO A 490 9.87 -19.83 -25.20
N GLU A 491 9.58 -19.30 -26.40
CA GLU A 491 8.37 -18.50 -26.66
C GLU A 491 7.08 -19.30 -26.43
N ARG A 492 6.98 -20.56 -26.88
CA ARG A 492 5.77 -21.38 -26.68
C ARG A 492 5.54 -21.73 -25.21
N VAL A 493 6.61 -21.94 -24.43
CA VAL A 493 6.48 -22.12 -22.98
C VAL A 493 6.00 -20.82 -22.32
N ALA A 494 6.54 -19.66 -22.74
CA ALA A 494 6.06 -18.36 -22.28
C ALA A 494 4.58 -18.11 -22.66
N ALA A 495 4.19 -18.42 -23.90
CA ALA A 495 2.82 -18.28 -24.39
C ALA A 495 1.86 -19.21 -23.63
N TRP A 496 2.24 -20.46 -23.38
CA TRP A 496 1.46 -21.40 -22.58
C TRP A 496 1.28 -20.91 -21.13
N VAL A 497 2.33 -20.41 -20.48
CA VAL A 497 2.21 -19.84 -19.12
C VAL A 497 1.28 -18.62 -19.11
N VAL A 498 1.28 -17.78 -20.15
CA VAL A 498 0.33 -16.65 -20.28
C VAL A 498 -1.10 -17.13 -20.52
N LEU A 499 -1.32 -18.17 -21.33
CA LEU A 499 -2.64 -18.79 -21.53
C LEU A 499 -3.23 -19.26 -20.18
N VAL A 500 -2.42 -19.96 -19.37
CA VAL A 500 -2.77 -20.43 -18.03
C VAL A 500 -3.02 -19.26 -17.06
N ASP A 501 -2.28 -18.16 -17.17
CA ASP A 501 -2.40 -17.00 -16.28
C ASP A 501 -3.64 -16.13 -16.55
N ARG A 502 -4.12 -16.10 -17.80
CA ARG A 502 -5.12 -15.15 -18.30
C ARG A 502 -6.50 -15.78 -18.54
N TRP A 503 -6.58 -17.07 -18.87
CA TRP A 503 -7.85 -17.78 -19.06
C TRP A 503 -7.85 -19.18 -18.43
N PRO A 504 -7.62 -19.29 -17.10
CA PRO A 504 -7.57 -20.56 -16.40
C PRO A 504 -8.85 -21.40 -16.54
N CYS A 505 -10.05 -20.79 -16.54
CA CYS A 505 -11.31 -21.52 -16.64
C CYS A 505 -11.50 -22.13 -18.04
N ARG A 506 -11.35 -21.34 -19.12
CA ARG A 506 -11.43 -21.84 -20.50
C ARG A 506 -10.35 -22.88 -20.80
N LEU A 507 -9.13 -22.69 -20.30
CA LEU A 507 -8.07 -23.69 -20.47
C LEU A 507 -8.39 -24.99 -19.70
N SER A 508 -8.83 -24.90 -18.44
CA SER A 508 -9.28 -26.07 -17.67
C SER A 508 -10.45 -26.79 -18.33
N TRP A 509 -11.37 -26.06 -18.99
CA TRP A 509 -12.45 -26.65 -19.77
C TRP A 509 -11.94 -27.45 -20.99
N ILE A 510 -11.01 -26.88 -21.77
CA ILE A 510 -10.38 -27.60 -22.90
C ILE A 510 -9.64 -28.84 -22.41
N LEU A 511 -8.84 -28.71 -21.35
CA LEU A 511 -8.09 -29.82 -20.76
C LEU A 511 -9.01 -30.90 -20.19
N GLN A 512 -10.19 -30.55 -19.67
CA GLN A 512 -11.21 -31.51 -19.25
C GLN A 512 -11.82 -32.23 -20.45
N CYS A 513 -12.19 -31.51 -21.52
CA CYS A 513 -12.73 -32.11 -22.74
C CYS A 513 -11.76 -33.12 -23.36
N MET A 514 -10.47 -32.76 -23.46
CA MET A 514 -9.39 -33.65 -23.92
C MET A 514 -9.26 -34.91 -23.04
N GLU A 515 -9.45 -34.78 -21.73
CA GLU A 515 -9.31 -35.88 -20.77
C GLU A 515 -10.51 -36.84 -20.84
N ASP A 516 -11.73 -36.30 -20.96
CA ASP A 516 -12.97 -37.08 -21.15
C ASP A 516 -12.98 -37.82 -22.49
N GLU A 517 -12.54 -37.17 -23.58
CA GLU A 517 -12.38 -37.80 -24.90
C GLU A 517 -11.36 -38.94 -24.85
N HIS A 518 -10.23 -38.75 -24.16
CA HIS A 518 -9.20 -39.77 -24.04
C HIS A 518 -9.67 -40.98 -23.21
N GLN A 519 -10.35 -40.73 -22.07
CA GLN A 519 -10.97 -41.80 -21.27
C GLN A 519 -12.02 -42.56 -22.09
N THR A 520 -12.86 -41.85 -22.86
CA THR A 520 -13.87 -42.46 -23.74
C THR A 520 -13.23 -43.35 -24.82
N GLN A 521 -12.13 -42.92 -25.44
CA GLN A 521 -11.39 -43.72 -26.42
C GLN A 521 -10.78 -44.98 -25.81
N GLN A 522 -10.24 -44.89 -24.58
CA GLN A 522 -9.73 -46.05 -23.83
C GLN A 522 -10.87 -47.04 -23.50
N THR A 523 -12.00 -46.56 -22.98
CA THR A 523 -13.16 -47.39 -22.63
C THR A 523 -13.71 -48.15 -23.84
N ASN A 524 -13.79 -47.48 -25.00
CA ASN A 524 -14.36 -48.05 -26.23
C ASN A 524 -13.38 -48.94 -27.02
N GLN A 525 -12.14 -49.15 -26.53
CA GLN A 525 -11.07 -49.94 -27.16
C GLN A 525 -10.69 -49.52 -28.60
N THR A 526 -11.19 -48.38 -29.08
CA THR A 526 -10.78 -47.78 -30.35
C THR A 526 -9.31 -47.40 -30.30
N THR A 527 -8.54 -47.78 -31.33
CA THR A 527 -7.12 -47.43 -31.47
C THR A 527 -6.92 -45.93 -31.25
N VAL A 528 -6.05 -45.57 -30.29
CA VAL A 528 -5.76 -44.18 -29.93
C VAL A 528 -5.16 -43.46 -31.13
N LYS A 529 -6.02 -42.78 -31.90
CA LYS A 529 -5.59 -41.89 -32.96
C LYS A 529 -4.84 -40.74 -32.30
N ARG A 530 -3.63 -40.45 -32.78
CA ARG A 530 -2.95 -39.20 -32.44
C ARG A 530 -3.84 -38.05 -32.91
N ASP A 531 -4.49 -37.38 -31.97
CA ASP A 531 -5.34 -36.25 -32.30
C ASP A 531 -4.45 -35.05 -32.64
N TYR A 532 -4.61 -34.54 -33.85
CA TYR A 532 -3.93 -33.35 -34.35
C TYR A 532 -4.85 -32.12 -34.37
N ARG A 533 -6.04 -32.19 -33.75
CA ARG A 533 -6.89 -31.01 -33.51
C ARG A 533 -6.12 -29.94 -32.73
N THR A 534 -6.45 -28.68 -33.03
CA THR A 534 -5.98 -27.52 -32.27
C THR A 534 -6.85 -27.33 -31.03
N LEU A 535 -6.32 -26.68 -29.99
CA LEU A 535 -7.11 -26.39 -28.78
C LEU A 535 -8.32 -25.50 -29.08
N TRP A 536 -8.22 -24.62 -30.09
CA TRP A 536 -9.36 -23.84 -30.57
C TRP A 536 -10.46 -24.71 -31.18
N ALA A 537 -10.14 -25.81 -31.87
CA ALA A 537 -11.14 -26.73 -32.40
C ALA A 537 -11.89 -27.45 -31.28
N VAL A 538 -11.15 -28.02 -30.30
CA VAL A 538 -11.74 -28.69 -29.12
C VAL A 538 -12.61 -27.72 -28.31
N PHE A 539 -12.18 -26.47 -28.14
CA PHE A 539 -12.99 -25.42 -27.52
C PHE A 539 -14.24 -25.09 -28.34
N SER A 540 -14.09 -24.94 -29.65
CA SER A 540 -15.19 -24.57 -30.55
C SER A 540 -16.31 -25.60 -30.55
N GLU A 541 -15.96 -26.88 -30.46
CA GLU A 541 -16.88 -28.01 -30.34
C GLU A 541 -17.68 -27.93 -29.01
N HIS A 542 -16.98 -27.72 -27.89
CA HIS A 542 -17.55 -27.75 -26.54
C HIS A 542 -18.05 -26.39 -26.00
N ARG A 543 -18.00 -25.31 -26.80
CA ARG A 543 -18.37 -23.94 -26.35
C ARG A 543 -19.84 -23.79 -25.96
N ILE A 544 -20.74 -24.56 -26.58
CA ILE A 544 -22.18 -24.51 -26.33
C ILE A 544 -22.50 -25.16 -24.99
N GLU A 545 -21.85 -26.28 -24.68
CA GLU A 545 -21.96 -26.96 -23.39
C GLU A 545 -21.52 -26.04 -22.23
N LEU A 546 -20.35 -25.39 -22.38
CA LEU A 546 -19.87 -24.38 -21.42
C LEU A 546 -20.84 -23.21 -21.23
N HIS A 547 -21.59 -22.82 -22.28
CA HIS A 547 -22.62 -21.79 -22.18
C HIS A 547 -23.86 -22.27 -21.40
N VAL A 548 -24.26 -23.54 -21.56
CA VAL A 548 -25.39 -24.14 -20.81
C VAL A 548 -25.10 -24.23 -19.32
N ILE A 549 -23.86 -24.54 -18.92
CA ILE A 549 -23.45 -24.60 -17.50
C ILE A 549 -22.99 -23.25 -16.93
N ARG A 550 -23.14 -22.14 -17.66
CA ARG A 550 -22.58 -20.82 -17.31
C ARG A 550 -22.95 -20.32 -15.91
N GLU A 551 -24.17 -20.60 -15.44
CA GLU A 551 -24.61 -20.17 -14.10
C GLU A 551 -23.90 -20.94 -12.98
N GLU A 552 -23.69 -22.25 -13.15
CA GLU A 552 -22.97 -23.11 -12.20
C GLU A 552 -21.46 -22.79 -12.20
N VAL A 553 -20.92 -22.34 -13.35
CA VAL A 553 -19.48 -22.07 -13.57
C VAL A 553 -19.10 -20.57 -13.40
N GLY A 554 -20.06 -19.66 -13.24
CA GLY A 554 -19.86 -18.20 -13.37
C GLY A 554 -18.66 -17.61 -12.60
N LYS A 555 -18.47 -18.03 -11.34
CA LYS A 555 -17.36 -17.59 -10.46
C LYS A 555 -15.96 -17.93 -11.01
N PHE A 556 -15.85 -18.95 -11.85
CA PHE A 556 -14.59 -19.30 -12.52
C PHE A 556 -14.42 -18.52 -13.82
N LEU A 557 -15.51 -18.23 -14.55
CA LEU A 557 -15.49 -17.39 -15.75
C LEU A 557 -15.20 -15.91 -15.41
N GLU A 558 -15.53 -15.45 -14.21
CA GLU A 558 -15.13 -14.13 -13.67
C GLU A 558 -13.60 -13.99 -13.45
N ARG A 559 -12.85 -15.10 -13.43
CA ARG A 559 -11.38 -15.12 -13.33
C ARG A 559 -10.68 -15.09 -14.70
N ASP A 560 -11.41 -15.36 -15.78
CA ASP A 560 -10.91 -15.31 -17.15
C ASP A 560 -10.98 -13.89 -17.70
N ASP A 561 -9.96 -13.50 -18.46
CA ASP A 561 -9.92 -12.20 -19.14
C ASP A 561 -10.70 -12.24 -20.48
N ASP A 562 -10.54 -11.19 -21.29
CA ASP A 562 -11.34 -10.94 -22.50
C ASP A 562 -11.46 -12.18 -23.43
N PRO A 563 -12.70 -12.60 -23.79
CA PRO A 563 -12.94 -13.77 -24.64
C PRO A 563 -12.55 -13.58 -26.10
N GLU A 564 -12.54 -12.35 -26.62
CA GLU A 564 -12.09 -12.04 -27.99
C GLU A 564 -10.56 -12.11 -28.07
N LEU A 565 -9.86 -11.67 -27.02
CA LEU A 565 -8.42 -11.89 -26.88
C LEU A 565 -8.09 -13.40 -26.76
N PHE A 566 -8.90 -14.20 -26.08
CA PHE A 566 -8.74 -15.65 -26.02
C PHE A 566 -8.88 -16.33 -27.40
N GLU A 567 -9.88 -15.95 -28.18
CA GLU A 567 -10.03 -16.43 -29.56
C GLU A 567 -8.83 -16.00 -30.41
N MET A 568 -8.47 -14.72 -30.39
CA MET A 568 -7.33 -14.19 -31.14
C MET A 568 -6.01 -14.89 -30.80
N PHE A 569 -5.82 -15.24 -29.52
CA PHE A 569 -4.68 -16.00 -29.04
C PHE A 569 -4.63 -17.41 -29.65
N LEU A 570 -5.63 -18.27 -29.40
CA LEU A 570 -5.59 -19.69 -29.81
C LEU A 570 -5.83 -19.92 -31.32
N LYS A 571 -6.53 -19.00 -32.00
CA LYS A 571 -6.95 -19.16 -33.40
C LYS A 571 -5.97 -18.55 -34.40
N ARG A 572 -5.22 -17.50 -34.01
CA ARG A 572 -4.38 -16.71 -34.93
C ARG A 572 -2.92 -16.60 -34.53
N ASP A 573 -2.63 -16.33 -33.26
CA ASP A 573 -1.27 -15.96 -32.84
C ASP A 573 -0.46 -17.12 -32.22
N TYR A 574 -1.11 -18.01 -31.46
CA TYR A 574 -0.48 -19.17 -30.80
C TYR A 574 -1.33 -20.44 -30.95
N ILE A 575 -1.15 -21.12 -32.09
CA ILE A 575 -1.88 -22.34 -32.45
C ILE A 575 -1.27 -23.56 -31.73
N PHE A 576 -1.79 -23.87 -30.55
CA PHE A 576 -1.43 -25.09 -29.80
C PHE A 576 -2.22 -26.32 -30.30
N THR A 577 -1.56 -27.48 -30.30
CA THR A 577 -2.15 -28.78 -30.65
C THR A 577 -2.38 -29.66 -29.41
N VAL A 578 -3.32 -30.62 -29.48
CA VAL A 578 -3.59 -31.57 -28.39
C VAL A 578 -2.34 -32.30 -27.86
N PRO A 579 -1.41 -32.82 -28.68
CA PRO A 579 -0.23 -33.53 -28.19
C PRO A 579 0.81 -32.60 -27.55
N GLU A 580 0.89 -31.36 -28.01
CA GLU A 580 1.75 -30.31 -27.44
C GLU A 580 1.21 -29.83 -26.10
N ALA A 581 -0.11 -29.64 -25.98
CA ALA A 581 -0.77 -29.31 -24.73
C ALA A 581 -0.62 -30.41 -23.67
N ASN A 582 -0.67 -31.69 -24.06
CA ASN A 582 -0.41 -32.81 -23.14
C ASN A 582 1.03 -32.76 -22.59
N LYS A 583 2.05 -32.55 -23.45
CA LYS A 583 3.43 -32.32 -22.99
C LYS A 583 3.51 -31.11 -22.03
N LEU A 584 2.96 -29.96 -22.43
CA LEU A 584 3.05 -28.73 -21.64
C LEU A 584 2.32 -28.83 -20.28
N LYS A 585 1.22 -29.60 -20.20
CA LYS A 585 0.47 -29.90 -18.96
C LYS A 585 1.36 -30.53 -17.88
N GLU A 586 2.28 -31.43 -18.26
CA GLU A 586 3.18 -32.14 -17.35
C GLU A 586 4.21 -31.21 -16.69
N TYR A 587 4.73 -30.22 -17.43
CA TYR A 587 5.76 -29.30 -16.92
C TYR A 587 5.20 -28.02 -16.27
N THR A 588 3.87 -27.82 -16.23
CA THR A 588 3.25 -26.53 -15.88
C THR A 588 2.82 -26.44 -14.42
N VAL A 589 3.55 -25.64 -13.64
CA VAL A 589 3.32 -25.45 -12.19
C VAL A 589 2.23 -24.39 -11.88
N ASN A 590 1.78 -23.62 -12.87
CA ASN A 590 0.71 -22.60 -12.68
C ASN A 590 -0.72 -23.16 -12.93
N LEU A 591 -0.87 -24.45 -13.24
CA LEU A 591 -2.17 -25.03 -13.63
C LEU A 591 -2.99 -25.43 -12.40
N ASP A 592 -4.16 -24.79 -12.26
CA ASP A 592 -5.07 -24.99 -11.13
C ASP A 592 -6.01 -26.19 -11.37
N TYR A 593 -5.56 -27.38 -10.96
CA TYR A 593 -6.33 -28.62 -11.10
C TYR A 593 -7.66 -28.61 -10.31
N SER A 594 -7.84 -27.72 -9.32
CA SER A 594 -9.11 -27.63 -8.58
C SER A 594 -10.25 -27.13 -9.46
N ILE A 595 -9.97 -26.14 -10.34
CA ILE A 595 -10.93 -25.64 -11.34
C ILE A 595 -11.29 -26.76 -12.31
N LYS A 596 -10.31 -27.50 -12.83
CA LYS A 596 -10.55 -28.62 -13.76
C LYS A 596 -11.46 -29.67 -13.13
N ASN A 597 -11.21 -30.04 -11.87
CA ASN A 597 -11.97 -31.08 -11.18
C ASN A 597 -13.41 -30.65 -10.85
N GLU A 598 -13.65 -29.39 -10.47
CA GLU A 598 -15.03 -28.91 -10.25
C GLU A 598 -15.78 -28.70 -11.57
N LEU A 599 -15.10 -28.28 -12.65
CA LEU A 599 -15.66 -28.28 -14.01
C LEU A 599 -16.06 -29.70 -14.46
N ALA A 600 -15.21 -30.71 -14.22
CA ALA A 600 -15.51 -32.11 -14.50
C ALA A 600 -16.77 -32.59 -13.75
N ARG A 601 -16.87 -32.22 -12.48
CA ARG A 601 -18.02 -32.55 -11.61
C ARG A 601 -19.31 -31.88 -12.09
N ILE A 602 -19.27 -30.59 -12.43
CA ILE A 602 -20.42 -29.86 -13.00
C ILE A 602 -20.83 -30.48 -14.33
N ARG A 603 -19.87 -30.82 -15.22
CA ARG A 603 -20.10 -31.52 -16.50
C ARG A 603 -20.77 -32.88 -16.32
N GLN A 604 -20.27 -33.68 -15.38
CA GLN A 604 -20.86 -34.98 -15.06
C GLN A 604 -22.30 -34.84 -14.54
N ILE A 605 -22.54 -33.87 -13.64
CA ILE A 605 -23.87 -33.58 -13.10
C ILE A 605 -24.82 -33.06 -14.20
N SER A 606 -24.37 -32.20 -15.12
CA SER A 606 -25.19 -31.72 -16.24
C SER A 606 -25.54 -32.84 -17.23
N THR A 607 -24.58 -33.74 -17.50
CA THR A 607 -24.80 -34.94 -18.33
C THR A 607 -25.80 -35.89 -17.67
N LEU A 608 -25.71 -36.12 -16.36
CA LEU A 608 -26.69 -36.92 -15.61
C LEU A 608 -28.07 -36.26 -15.57
N LYS A 609 -28.16 -34.92 -15.40
CA LYS A 609 -29.42 -34.15 -15.52
C LYS A 609 -30.04 -34.33 -16.93
N ALA A 610 -29.22 -34.33 -17.99
CA ALA A 610 -29.68 -34.53 -19.37
C ALA A 610 -30.18 -35.96 -19.62
N ILE A 611 -29.41 -36.98 -19.23
CA ILE A 611 -29.81 -38.40 -19.33
C ILE A 611 -31.09 -38.66 -18.52
N GLY A 612 -31.22 -38.04 -17.34
CA GLY A 612 -32.45 -38.07 -16.54
C GLY A 612 -33.65 -37.50 -17.30
N LYS A 613 -33.54 -36.28 -17.83
CA LYS A 613 -34.60 -35.67 -18.67
C LYS A 613 -34.96 -36.53 -19.87
N HIS A 614 -33.99 -37.14 -20.57
CA HIS A 614 -34.26 -38.04 -21.68
C HIS A 614 -34.90 -39.38 -21.26
N LYS A 615 -34.75 -39.83 -20.01
CA LYS A 615 -35.47 -41.00 -19.48
C LYS A 615 -36.87 -40.70 -18.95
N PHE A 616 -37.15 -39.49 -18.51
CA PHE A 616 -38.43 -39.11 -17.91
C PHE A 616 -39.36 -38.29 -18.81
N ASN A 617 -38.85 -37.67 -19.89
CA ASN A 617 -39.60 -36.73 -20.72
C ASN A 617 -39.59 -37.09 -22.22
N SER A 618 -39.67 -38.38 -22.59
CA SER A 618 -39.88 -38.76 -24.00
C SER A 618 -40.76 -39.98 -24.20
N LEU A 619 -42.07 -39.72 -24.35
CA LEU A 619 -42.85 -40.47 -25.34
C LEU A 619 -42.21 -40.24 -26.73
N PRO A 620 -41.97 -41.30 -27.54
CA PRO A 620 -41.46 -41.12 -28.89
C PRO A 620 -42.40 -40.22 -29.72
N PRO A 621 -41.91 -39.37 -30.63
CA PRO A 621 -42.77 -38.48 -31.42
C PRO A 621 -43.81 -39.26 -32.25
N ASN A 622 -43.44 -40.44 -32.76
CA ASN A 622 -44.37 -41.34 -33.47
C ASN A 622 -45.47 -41.93 -32.58
N THR A 623 -45.25 -41.98 -31.26
CA THR A 623 -46.27 -42.38 -30.28
C THR A 623 -47.22 -41.21 -30.01
N VAL A 624 -46.68 -40.01 -29.77
CA VAL A 624 -47.46 -38.78 -29.58
C VAL A 624 -48.35 -38.46 -30.80
N PHE A 625 -47.86 -38.70 -32.02
CA PHE A 625 -48.65 -38.55 -33.25
C PHE A 625 -49.81 -39.55 -33.41
N ASN A 626 -49.83 -40.64 -32.63
CA ASN A 626 -50.85 -41.70 -32.69
C ASN A 626 -51.74 -41.79 -31.45
N MET A 627 -51.51 -40.94 -30.43
CA MET A 627 -52.32 -40.87 -29.21
C MET A 627 -53.60 -40.05 -29.43
N SER A 628 -54.70 -40.49 -28.84
CA SER A 628 -55.93 -39.69 -28.75
C SER A 628 -55.79 -38.55 -27.73
N VAL A 629 -56.75 -37.62 -27.72
CA VAL A 629 -56.77 -36.52 -26.73
C VAL A 629 -56.96 -37.09 -25.32
N GLU A 630 -57.75 -38.17 -25.21
CA GLU A 630 -57.97 -38.93 -24.00
C GLU A 630 -56.70 -39.62 -23.50
N ASP A 631 -55.89 -40.22 -24.39
CA ASP A 631 -54.61 -40.85 -24.01
C ASP A 631 -53.63 -39.81 -23.45
N VAL A 632 -53.50 -38.65 -24.10
CA VAL A 632 -52.62 -37.53 -23.67
C VAL A 632 -53.08 -36.89 -22.34
N CYS A 633 -54.30 -37.17 -21.87
CA CYS A 633 -54.79 -36.74 -20.56
C CYS A 633 -54.68 -37.81 -19.46
N ASN A 634 -54.24 -39.03 -19.78
CA ASN A 634 -54.06 -40.13 -18.82
C ASN A 634 -52.59 -40.39 -18.44
N GLU A 635 -51.62 -39.76 -19.12
CA GLU A 635 -50.16 -39.95 -18.94
C GLU A 635 -49.43 -38.67 -18.48
#